data_AF-A0A235HT33-F1
#
_entry.id   AF-A0A235HT33-F1
#
_cell.length_a   1.000
_cell.length_b   1.000
_cell.length_c   1.000
_cell.angle_alpha   90.00
_cell.angle_beta   90.00
_cell.angle_gamma   90.00
#
_symmetry.space_group_name_H-M   'P 1'
#
loop_
_entity.id
_entity.type
_entity.pdbx_description
1 polymer ?
#
loop_
_entity_poly.entity_id
_entity_poly.type
_entity_poly.pdbx_seq_one_letter_code
_entity_poly.pdbx_strand_id
1 'polypeptide(L)'
;MAEEPTSTLTKNYVSAANRHSSKPTKVTSTASARQSRWMIRLGHLLAGAWVMGAALLSASGGELVQLMESKALSGFFQLRGPIIPPEDIVILAIDDQSISVPEQYYKTNPKQYAYLETLKSYPYKRAAYAQIITKLIKAGVRSVAVDVIFDTPSSYGATDDRQLHTVLQKYGSKITLAAVYENSQTRQGSFTQLIDPQQMFRTGSVSIGSVNFPLEADGKVHRLASEFSKSLAEDNLIEKLPSFDEAALRIAEVNYPRPKGDRIYFWGPAGTFEQIPFWHVLDPENWNTYLQQGKVFKDKIVLIGATDKLNNDYYPVAASNSAKPMSGVEIHANAIATLMSGKAIAPGINTPPLRGLFVLILVGSTALMISRRKRSINRFLYGLALSGTWVGISYGLFIYGQLIFPTTVPMIAIAMTGFSYLGTSLVRENIRKRQLVDIFQKYKTSPVVQEIISQQDDLQDLIQQRDLALSGKVLARRYKIVKVLGSGGFSETYIAEDTQRPGNPQCVLKQLKPASTKPEALQLARRLFHSEAQTLEKLGTHDQIPQLLAYFEEDEEFYLVQEQIIGHPLNQELPPGRAIDEIATIKIVRDLLQTLTFVHKNNVIHRDIKPSNIIRRHSDGKLVLIDFGAVKEVSIKQLDAQEQTPFTIGIGTQGYAPSEQCFGRPHYSSDIYAVGMVGIKALTGVAPRELGRDGYGEIKWSDAYGGKLRSKVSNSLAKILSKMVLDDFKQRYQSALEALEDLEAFDDVINSQSRYPILRDDSLTNTLEQVNAPTKSCSESSSETP
;
A
#
# COMPACT_ATOMS: atom_id res chain seq x y z
N MET A 1 -5.57 44.08 17.35
CA MET A 1 -6.02 42.82 16.74
C MET A 1 -4.75 42.01 16.52
N ALA A 2 -4.30 41.30 17.54
CA ALA A 2 -4.71 39.92 17.87
C ALA A 2 -3.66 38.95 17.31
N GLU A 3 -2.58 38.78 18.09
CA GLU A 3 -1.52 37.82 17.82
C GLU A 3 -2.00 36.39 18.16
N GLU A 4 -1.73 35.42 17.29
CA GLU A 4 -1.99 34.00 17.58
C GLU A 4 -0.85 33.40 18.42
N PRO A 5 -1.14 32.66 19.52
CA PRO A 5 -0.10 32.10 20.37
C PRO A 5 0.43 30.76 19.82
N THR A 6 1.64 30.77 19.24
CA THR A 6 2.37 29.53 18.93
C THR A 6 2.82 28.80 20.20
N SER A 7 2.05 27.80 20.62
CA SER A 7 2.41 26.89 21.73
C SER A 7 3.51 25.91 21.30
N THR A 8 4.78 26.30 21.46
CA THR A 8 5.91 25.36 21.41
C THR A 8 6.13 24.69 22.77
N LEU A 9 5.63 23.47 22.93
CA LEU A 9 5.99 22.58 24.04
C LEU A 9 7.48 22.20 23.97
N THR A 10 8.34 23.03 24.57
CA THR A 10 9.76 22.75 24.72
C THR A 10 10.00 21.58 25.66
N LYS A 11 10.66 20.53 25.15
CA LYS A 11 11.27 19.47 25.97
C LYS A 11 12.27 20.08 26.96
N ASN A 12 11.89 20.29 28.23
CA ASN A 12 12.85 20.63 29.29
C ASN A 12 12.40 20.38 30.75
N TYR A 13 11.42 19.49 31.02
CA TYR A 13 11.02 19.15 32.40
C TYR A 13 10.78 17.65 32.65
N VAL A 14 11.74 16.78 32.31
CA VAL A 14 11.89 15.44 32.94
C VAL A 14 13.38 15.10 33.09
N SER A 15 14.05 15.66 34.11
CA SER A 15 15.49 15.42 34.36
C SER A 15 15.88 15.54 35.84
N ALA A 16 15.13 14.93 36.76
CA ALA A 16 15.48 14.91 38.18
C ALA A 16 14.99 13.67 38.97
N ALA A 17 14.70 12.53 38.32
CA ALA A 17 14.30 11.29 39.02
C ALA A 17 14.59 10.01 38.21
N ASN A 18 15.88 9.63 38.08
CA ASN A 18 16.33 8.23 37.96
C ASN A 18 17.86 8.17 37.74
N ARG A 19 18.62 7.96 38.81
CA ARG A 19 19.91 7.27 38.77
C ARG A 19 19.80 6.07 39.71
N HIS A 20 20.38 4.93 39.31
CA HIS A 20 20.28 3.60 39.93
C HIS A 20 19.03 2.75 39.59
N SER A 21 18.94 2.34 38.33
CA SER A 21 18.52 0.96 37.99
C SER A 21 19.20 0.50 36.70
N SER A 22 20.32 -0.22 36.84
CA SER A 22 21.14 -0.72 35.74
C SER A 22 20.87 -2.20 35.44
N LYS A 23 19.59 -2.55 35.25
CA LYS A 23 19.17 -3.81 34.61
C LYS A 23 18.05 -3.50 33.61
N PRO A 24 18.16 -3.89 32.34
CA PRO A 24 17.08 -3.68 31.38
C PRO A 24 15.92 -4.63 31.71
N THR A 25 14.85 -4.09 32.29
CA THR A 25 13.56 -4.79 32.39
C THR A 25 13.14 -5.21 30.98
N LYS A 26 13.08 -6.52 30.74
CA LYS A 26 12.56 -7.09 29.48
C LYS A 26 11.05 -6.85 29.42
N VAL A 27 10.66 -5.64 29.03
CA VAL A 27 9.26 -5.33 28.71
C VAL A 27 8.80 -6.29 27.61
N THR A 28 7.81 -7.12 27.94
CA THR A 28 7.22 -8.12 27.06
C THR A 28 6.63 -7.42 25.83
N SER A 29 7.39 -7.38 24.73
CA SER A 29 6.95 -6.59 23.58
C SER A 29 5.74 -7.26 22.94
N THR A 30 4.60 -6.57 22.91
CA THR A 30 3.39 -7.00 22.22
C THR A 30 3.69 -7.42 20.77
N ALA A 31 2.90 -8.34 20.21
CA ALA A 31 3.12 -8.86 18.85
C ALA A 31 3.25 -7.72 17.81
N SER A 32 2.45 -6.68 17.97
CA SER A 32 2.46 -5.44 17.22
C SER A 32 3.72 -4.58 17.42
N ALA A 33 4.38 -4.61 18.59
CA ALA A 33 5.67 -3.94 18.82
C ALA A 33 6.83 -4.71 18.17
N ARG A 34 6.70 -6.04 18.03
CA ARG A 34 7.59 -6.87 17.21
C ARG A 34 7.36 -6.57 15.72
N GLN A 35 6.12 -6.48 15.26
CA GLN A 35 5.78 -6.08 13.88
C GLN A 35 6.30 -4.67 13.54
N SER A 36 6.08 -3.65 14.39
CA SER A 36 6.60 -2.29 14.17
C SER A 36 8.14 -2.26 14.02
N ARG A 37 8.87 -3.12 14.74
CA ARG A 37 10.33 -3.24 14.61
C ARG A 37 10.73 -4.02 13.35
N TRP A 38 9.96 -5.04 12.97
CA TRP A 38 10.13 -5.78 11.72
C TRP A 38 9.93 -4.89 10.49
N MET A 39 8.93 -4.00 10.49
CA MET A 39 8.72 -3.02 9.41
C MET A 39 9.92 -2.09 9.17
N ILE A 40 10.78 -1.84 10.17
CA ILE A 40 12.03 -1.07 9.96
C ILE A 40 13.02 -1.90 9.14
N ARG A 41 13.20 -3.18 9.53
CA ARG A 41 14.10 -4.11 8.85
C ARG A 41 13.64 -4.39 7.43
N LEU A 42 12.33 -4.56 7.22
CA LEU A 42 11.73 -4.75 5.90
C LEU A 42 12.09 -3.60 4.94
N GLY A 43 12.02 -2.34 5.39
CA GLY A 43 12.39 -1.19 4.55
C GLY A 43 13.86 -1.22 4.10
N HIS A 44 14.78 -1.67 4.95
CA HIS A 44 16.19 -1.86 4.59
C HIS A 44 16.41 -3.09 3.69
N LEU A 45 15.70 -4.19 3.92
CA LEU A 45 15.75 -5.40 3.09
C LEU A 45 15.23 -5.12 1.67
N LEU A 46 14.12 -4.40 1.53
CA LEU A 46 13.58 -3.97 0.24
C LEU A 46 14.56 -3.05 -0.50
N ALA A 47 15.17 -2.08 0.19
CA ALA A 47 16.21 -1.24 -0.41
C ALA A 47 17.41 -2.08 -0.91
N GLY A 48 17.87 -3.05 -0.13
CA GLY A 48 18.93 -3.99 -0.54
C GLY A 48 18.53 -4.87 -1.74
N ALA A 49 17.27 -5.32 -1.77
CA ALA A 49 16.74 -6.09 -2.90
C ALA A 49 16.68 -5.25 -4.19
N TRP A 50 16.30 -3.96 -4.12
CA TRP A 50 16.35 -3.06 -5.28
C TRP A 50 17.79 -2.84 -5.78
N VAL A 51 18.76 -2.65 -4.87
CA VAL A 51 20.18 -2.51 -5.22
C VAL A 51 20.70 -3.76 -5.94
N MET A 52 20.50 -4.95 -5.36
CA MET A 52 20.99 -6.21 -5.93
C MET A 52 20.25 -6.60 -7.21
N GLY A 53 18.92 -6.44 -7.23
CA GLY A 53 18.09 -6.73 -8.40
C GLY A 53 18.45 -5.84 -9.59
N ALA A 54 18.65 -4.53 -9.37
CA ALA A 54 19.08 -3.59 -10.40
C ALA A 54 20.47 -3.94 -10.97
N ALA A 55 21.41 -4.31 -10.10
CA ALA A 55 22.75 -4.73 -10.50
C ALA A 55 22.74 -6.02 -11.33
N LEU A 56 22.04 -7.06 -10.86
CA LEU A 56 21.92 -8.35 -11.57
C LEU A 56 21.18 -8.20 -12.90
N LEU A 57 20.09 -7.42 -12.93
CA LEU A 57 19.34 -7.14 -14.14
C LEU A 57 20.21 -6.39 -15.17
N SER A 58 20.97 -5.39 -14.74
CA SER A 58 21.91 -4.67 -15.61
C SER A 58 23.10 -5.54 -16.06
N ALA A 59 23.52 -6.50 -15.22
CA ALA A 59 24.59 -7.46 -15.53
C ALA A 59 24.18 -8.50 -16.57
N SER A 60 22.90 -8.90 -16.61
CA SER A 60 22.42 -9.93 -17.54
C SER A 60 22.43 -9.47 -19.00
N GLY A 61 22.29 -8.16 -19.24
CA GLY A 61 22.16 -7.60 -20.59
C GLY A 61 20.92 -8.06 -21.35
N GLY A 62 19.93 -8.66 -20.67
CA GLY A 62 18.76 -9.28 -21.30
C GLY A 62 17.85 -8.31 -22.05
N GLU A 63 17.03 -8.84 -22.94
CA GLU A 63 16.16 -8.10 -23.88
C GLU A 63 15.32 -7.00 -23.20
N LEU A 64 14.73 -7.28 -22.03
CA LEU A 64 13.96 -6.30 -21.24
C LEU A 64 14.79 -5.03 -20.91
N VAL A 65 16.08 -5.19 -20.62
CA VAL A 65 16.98 -4.07 -20.31
C VAL A 65 17.32 -3.31 -21.58
N GLN A 66 17.59 -4.02 -22.68
CA GLN A 66 17.85 -3.40 -23.99
C GLN A 66 16.64 -2.59 -24.47
N LEU A 67 15.43 -3.13 -24.32
CA LEU A 67 14.16 -2.46 -24.59
C LEU A 67 13.99 -1.18 -23.75
N MET A 68 14.26 -1.26 -22.45
CA MET A 68 14.16 -0.11 -21.54
C MET A 68 15.17 1.00 -21.87
N GLU A 69 16.44 0.67 -22.04
CA GLU A 69 17.48 1.67 -22.33
C GLU A 69 17.36 2.25 -23.75
N SER A 70 16.86 1.48 -24.74
CA SER A 70 16.57 1.99 -26.09
C SER A 70 15.37 2.94 -26.11
N LYS A 71 14.36 2.69 -25.27
CA LYS A 71 13.27 3.65 -25.03
C LYS A 71 13.76 4.93 -24.35
N ALA A 72 14.67 4.84 -23.37
CA ALA A 72 15.28 6.01 -22.76
C ALA A 72 16.11 6.83 -23.76
N LEU A 73 16.89 6.16 -24.62
CA LEU A 73 17.63 6.83 -25.70
C LEU A 73 16.71 7.51 -26.72
N SER A 74 15.59 6.86 -27.12
CA SER A 74 14.56 7.51 -27.94
C SER A 74 14.03 8.78 -27.26
N GLY A 75 13.73 8.71 -25.95
CA GLY A 75 13.32 9.87 -25.16
C GLY A 75 14.37 10.99 -25.09
N PHE A 76 15.66 10.66 -25.10
CA PHE A 76 16.74 11.65 -25.14
C PHE A 76 16.82 12.38 -26.49
N PHE A 77 16.64 11.68 -27.62
CA PHE A 77 16.53 12.35 -28.92
C PHE A 77 15.29 13.25 -29.01
N GLN A 78 14.15 12.80 -28.46
CA GLN A 78 12.92 13.60 -28.40
C GLN A 78 13.09 14.86 -27.54
N LEU A 79 13.73 14.74 -26.38
CA LEU A 79 14.00 15.87 -25.48
C LEU A 79 15.00 16.89 -26.07
N ARG A 80 15.98 16.41 -26.84
CA ARG A 80 16.92 17.27 -27.58
C ARG A 80 16.24 18.00 -28.73
N GLY A 81 15.33 17.32 -29.44
CA GLY A 81 14.73 17.80 -30.67
C GLY A 81 15.66 17.72 -31.89
N PRO A 82 15.22 18.28 -33.03
CA PRO A 82 16.00 18.36 -34.24
C PRO A 82 17.15 19.38 -34.13
N ILE A 83 18.23 19.10 -34.85
CA ILE A 83 19.41 19.96 -35.01
C ILE A 83 19.76 20.02 -36.51
N ILE A 84 20.46 21.08 -36.93
CA ILE A 84 20.79 21.30 -38.35
C ILE A 84 21.78 20.20 -38.84
N PRO A 85 21.45 19.46 -39.92
CA PRO A 85 22.36 18.48 -40.52
C PRO A 85 23.50 19.13 -41.30
N PRO A 86 24.58 18.37 -41.61
CA PRO A 86 25.63 18.84 -42.52
C PRO A 86 25.06 19.16 -43.90
N GLU A 87 25.40 20.33 -44.44
CA GLU A 87 24.93 20.79 -45.75
C GLU A 87 25.55 20.03 -46.93
N ASP A 88 26.59 19.23 -46.70
CA ASP A 88 27.32 18.48 -47.73
C ASP A 88 26.71 17.12 -48.09
N ILE A 89 25.51 16.82 -47.58
CA ILE A 89 24.71 15.64 -47.92
C ILE A 89 23.36 16.10 -48.49
N VAL A 90 22.99 15.60 -49.67
CA VAL A 90 21.67 15.86 -50.31
C VAL A 90 21.03 14.55 -50.72
N ILE A 91 19.73 14.43 -50.45
CA ILE A 91 18.91 13.30 -50.90
C ILE A 91 18.19 13.71 -52.19
N LEU A 92 18.45 12.99 -53.27
CA LEU A 92 17.67 13.04 -54.49
C LEU A 92 16.53 12.02 -54.36
N ALA A 93 15.41 12.51 -53.86
CA ALA A 93 14.26 11.75 -53.38
C ALA A 93 13.41 11.21 -54.54
N ILE A 94 13.29 9.89 -54.65
CA ILE A 94 12.22 9.25 -55.41
C ILE A 94 10.97 9.31 -54.50
N ASP A 95 10.21 10.37 -54.66
CA ASP A 95 9.04 10.72 -53.84
C ASP A 95 7.73 10.64 -54.65
N ASP A 96 6.59 10.85 -53.98
CA ASP A 96 5.26 10.87 -54.61
C ASP A 96 5.21 11.86 -55.80
N GLN A 97 5.93 12.99 -55.74
CA GLN A 97 6.02 13.94 -56.85
C GLN A 97 6.82 13.39 -58.03
N SER A 98 7.97 12.77 -57.77
CA SER A 98 8.82 12.16 -58.80
C SER A 98 8.12 11.04 -59.56
N ILE A 99 7.23 10.30 -58.90
CA ILE A 99 6.43 9.26 -59.54
C ILE A 99 5.28 9.89 -60.35
N SER A 100 4.49 10.77 -59.73
CA SER A 100 3.24 11.26 -60.33
C SER A 100 3.40 12.39 -61.36
N VAL A 101 4.27 13.36 -61.12
CA VAL A 101 4.39 14.57 -61.96
C VAL A 101 4.93 14.25 -63.35
N PRO A 102 6.02 13.47 -63.53
CA PRO A 102 6.54 13.13 -64.85
C PRO A 102 5.58 12.26 -65.66
N GLU A 103 4.89 11.32 -65.03
CA GLU A 103 3.84 10.53 -65.67
C GLU A 103 2.71 11.43 -66.18
N GLN A 104 2.21 12.36 -65.35
CA GLN A 104 1.14 13.28 -65.73
C GLN A 104 1.58 14.23 -66.85
N TYR A 105 2.73 14.89 -66.74
CA TYR A 105 3.23 15.82 -67.76
C TYR A 105 3.54 15.11 -69.08
N TYR A 106 4.16 13.93 -69.03
CA TYR A 106 4.37 13.14 -70.25
C TYR A 106 3.05 12.72 -70.91
N LYS A 107 2.02 12.38 -70.11
CA LYS A 107 0.67 12.06 -70.63
C LYS A 107 -0.05 13.25 -71.26
N THR A 108 0.09 14.47 -70.75
CA THR A 108 -0.60 15.65 -71.30
C THR A 108 0.01 16.12 -72.62
N ASN A 109 1.34 16.14 -72.75
CA ASN A 109 2.01 16.49 -74.01
C ASN A 109 3.36 15.77 -74.20
N PRO A 110 3.37 14.54 -74.76
CA PRO A 110 4.59 13.75 -74.95
C PRO A 110 5.69 14.44 -75.78
N LYS A 111 5.33 15.40 -76.66
CA LYS A 111 6.30 16.12 -77.49
C LYS A 111 7.01 17.22 -76.72
N GLN A 112 6.29 17.95 -75.88
CA GLN A 112 6.84 19.02 -75.03
C GLN A 112 7.67 18.44 -73.88
N TYR A 113 7.15 17.41 -73.22
CA TYR A 113 7.77 16.76 -72.07
C TYR A 113 8.62 15.54 -72.45
N ALA A 114 9.17 15.50 -73.66
CA ALA A 114 9.96 14.37 -74.17
C ALA A 114 11.18 14.03 -73.30
N TYR A 115 11.71 15.01 -72.55
CA TYR A 115 12.79 14.81 -71.59
C TYR A 115 12.40 14.00 -70.34
N LEU A 116 11.09 13.80 -70.09
CA LEU A 116 10.54 12.97 -69.01
C LEU A 116 10.17 11.54 -69.48
N GLU A 117 10.46 11.16 -70.73
CA GLU A 117 10.11 9.83 -71.28
C GLU A 117 10.66 8.67 -70.46
N THR A 118 11.82 8.86 -69.83
CA THR A 118 12.49 7.86 -68.97
C THR A 118 11.88 7.73 -67.57
N LEU A 119 11.02 8.68 -67.17
CA LEU A 119 10.30 8.75 -65.89
C LEU A 119 8.78 8.52 -66.02
N LYS A 120 8.25 8.29 -67.23
CA LYS A 120 6.80 8.22 -67.51
C LYS A 120 6.05 7.07 -66.80
N SER A 121 6.75 6.15 -66.14
CA SER A 121 6.21 5.02 -65.39
C SER A 121 7.24 4.55 -64.37
N TYR A 122 6.80 4.21 -63.15
CA TYR A 122 7.64 3.60 -62.12
C TYR A 122 7.46 2.06 -62.13
N PRO A 123 8.52 1.24 -61.93
CA PRO A 123 9.93 1.61 -61.81
C PRO A 123 10.50 2.28 -63.07
N TYR A 124 11.36 3.28 -62.88
CA TYR A 124 11.93 4.06 -63.98
C TYR A 124 12.90 3.26 -64.85
N LYS A 125 13.14 3.76 -66.07
CA LYS A 125 14.19 3.26 -66.95
C LYS A 125 15.58 3.44 -66.32
N ARG A 126 16.48 2.47 -66.52
CA ARG A 126 17.92 2.60 -66.18
C ARG A 126 18.54 3.82 -66.88
N ALA A 127 18.03 4.18 -68.07
CA ALA A 127 18.33 5.42 -68.78
C ALA A 127 18.16 6.70 -67.93
N ALA A 128 17.17 6.78 -67.03
CA ALA A 128 16.96 7.95 -66.17
C ALA A 128 18.13 8.12 -65.19
N TYR A 129 18.46 7.06 -64.46
CA TYR A 129 19.61 7.02 -63.55
C TYR A 129 20.92 7.35 -64.28
N ALA A 130 21.13 6.78 -65.47
CA ALA A 130 22.29 7.05 -66.31
C ALA A 130 22.43 8.56 -66.65
N GLN A 131 21.33 9.22 -67.04
CA GLN A 131 21.30 10.65 -67.35
C GLN A 131 21.54 11.52 -66.10
N ILE A 132 20.88 11.20 -64.99
CA ILE A 132 20.99 11.93 -63.71
C ILE A 132 22.41 11.84 -63.15
N ILE A 133 22.97 10.64 -63.03
CA ILE A 133 24.36 10.42 -62.59
C ILE A 133 25.32 11.21 -63.47
N THR A 134 25.13 11.19 -64.80
CA THR A 134 25.96 11.97 -65.73
C THR A 134 25.85 13.49 -65.50
N LYS A 135 24.65 14.02 -65.20
CA LYS A 135 24.46 15.44 -64.86
C LYS A 135 25.14 15.80 -63.53
N LEU A 136 24.92 15.02 -62.47
CA LEU A 136 25.49 15.24 -61.14
C LEU A 136 27.03 15.22 -61.15
N ILE A 137 27.63 14.25 -61.85
CA ILE A 137 29.09 14.14 -61.96
C ILE A 137 29.69 15.29 -62.77
N LYS A 138 29.02 15.75 -63.84
CA LYS A 138 29.44 16.96 -64.57
C LYS A 138 29.29 18.25 -63.75
N ALA A 139 28.33 18.30 -62.83
CA ALA A 139 28.14 19.42 -61.91
C ALA A 139 29.17 19.46 -60.76
N GLY A 140 30.04 18.45 -60.63
CA GLY A 140 31.10 18.40 -59.63
C GLY A 140 30.70 17.76 -58.29
N VAL A 141 29.74 16.82 -58.30
CA VAL A 141 29.41 16.02 -57.10
C VAL A 141 30.64 15.26 -56.58
N ARG A 142 30.73 15.07 -55.25
CA ARG A 142 31.80 14.29 -54.60
C ARG A 142 31.63 12.81 -54.92
N SER A 143 30.49 12.24 -54.54
CA SER A 143 30.04 10.88 -54.90
C SER A 143 28.52 10.82 -55.09
N VAL A 144 28.06 9.80 -55.82
CA VAL A 144 26.63 9.45 -55.95
C VAL A 144 26.42 8.05 -55.41
N ALA A 145 25.63 7.90 -54.36
CA ALA A 145 25.23 6.59 -53.84
C ALA A 145 23.78 6.32 -54.27
N VAL A 146 23.52 5.16 -54.87
CA VAL A 146 22.21 4.79 -55.40
C VAL A 146 21.63 3.66 -54.56
N ASP A 147 20.69 4.06 -53.71
CA ASP A 147 19.84 3.24 -52.85
C ASP A 147 18.64 2.70 -53.65
N VAL A 148 18.97 2.00 -54.73
CA VAL A 148 18.06 1.26 -55.60
C VAL A 148 18.77 -0.01 -56.03
N ILE A 149 18.16 -1.16 -55.78
CA ILE A 149 18.76 -2.47 -56.02
C ILE A 149 18.46 -2.89 -57.46
N PHE A 150 19.50 -3.01 -58.28
CA PHE A 150 19.40 -3.38 -59.69
C PHE A 150 19.72 -4.87 -59.91
N ASP A 151 19.07 -5.75 -59.16
CA ASP A 151 19.28 -7.21 -59.15
C ASP A 151 18.72 -7.92 -60.40
N THR A 152 17.63 -7.39 -60.95
CA THR A 152 16.83 -7.97 -62.03
C THR A 152 17.01 -7.21 -63.36
N PRO A 153 16.91 -7.89 -64.53
CA PRO A 153 16.96 -7.25 -65.85
C PRO A 153 15.88 -6.19 -66.08
N SER A 154 16.10 -5.26 -67.00
CA SER A 154 15.11 -4.21 -67.27
C SER A 154 13.82 -4.74 -67.91
N SER A 155 12.69 -4.34 -67.34
CA SER A 155 11.36 -4.43 -67.96
C SER A 155 11.28 -3.66 -69.28
N TYR A 156 12.19 -2.70 -69.52
CA TYR A 156 12.34 -1.96 -70.77
C TYR A 156 13.38 -2.58 -71.74
N GLY A 157 13.92 -3.76 -71.39
CA GLY A 157 14.84 -4.56 -72.22
C GLY A 157 16.33 -4.21 -72.05
N ALA A 158 17.20 -5.12 -72.49
CA ALA A 158 18.66 -5.05 -72.29
C ALA A 158 19.36 -3.87 -73.01
N THR A 159 18.66 -3.07 -73.82
CA THR A 159 19.15 -1.77 -74.30
C THR A 159 19.15 -0.72 -73.20
N ASP A 160 18.20 -0.77 -72.27
CA ASP A 160 18.08 0.15 -71.13
C ASP A 160 19.15 -0.13 -70.08
N ASP A 161 19.33 -1.40 -69.67
CA ASP A 161 20.43 -1.80 -68.77
C ASP A 161 21.80 -1.36 -69.31
N ARG A 162 22.02 -1.48 -70.63
CA ARG A 162 23.27 -1.04 -71.26
C ARG A 162 23.56 0.47 -71.09
N GLN A 163 22.55 1.33 -70.99
CA GLN A 163 22.77 2.77 -70.80
C GLN A 163 23.38 3.07 -69.42
N LEU A 164 22.85 2.45 -68.36
CA LEU A 164 23.40 2.58 -67.01
C LEU A 164 24.76 1.90 -66.91
N HIS A 165 24.94 0.71 -67.50
CA HIS A 165 26.23 0.03 -67.56
C HIS A 165 27.34 0.91 -68.18
N THR A 166 27.07 1.61 -69.29
CA THR A 166 28.05 2.53 -69.91
C THR A 166 28.45 3.68 -68.97
N VAL A 167 27.50 4.22 -68.19
CA VAL A 167 27.78 5.27 -67.20
C VAL A 167 28.59 4.72 -66.02
N LEU A 168 28.24 3.52 -65.52
CA LEU A 168 28.96 2.84 -64.44
C LEU A 168 30.40 2.49 -64.84
N GLN A 169 30.63 1.96 -66.05
CA GLN A 169 31.99 1.72 -66.56
C GLN A 169 32.84 3.00 -66.59
N LYS A 170 32.23 4.12 -67.02
CA LYS A 170 32.93 5.40 -67.20
C LYS A 170 33.19 6.15 -65.89
N TYR A 171 32.28 6.05 -64.93
CA TYR A 171 32.25 6.90 -63.75
C TYR A 171 32.21 6.12 -62.41
N GLY A 172 32.40 4.80 -62.44
CA GLY A 172 32.21 3.92 -61.30
C GLY A 172 32.98 4.33 -60.03
N SER A 173 34.16 4.92 -60.17
CA SER A 173 34.96 5.41 -59.04
C SER A 173 34.34 6.60 -58.28
N LYS A 174 33.16 7.09 -58.69
CA LYS A 174 32.33 8.06 -57.98
C LYS A 174 30.95 7.51 -57.59
N ILE A 175 30.68 6.22 -57.82
CA ILE A 175 29.35 5.62 -57.70
C ILE A 175 29.37 4.46 -56.70
N THR A 176 28.41 4.48 -55.78
CA THR A 176 28.08 3.36 -54.90
C THR A 176 26.69 2.82 -55.26
N LEU A 177 26.54 1.50 -55.33
CA LEU A 177 25.25 0.82 -55.53
C LEU A 177 24.84 0.07 -54.26
N ALA A 178 23.54 0.03 -53.99
CA ALA A 178 22.96 -0.76 -52.92
C ALA A 178 22.96 -2.26 -53.24
N ALA A 179 23.20 -3.05 -52.19
CA ALA A 179 22.88 -4.47 -52.09
C ALA A 179 22.17 -4.71 -50.75
N VAL A 180 21.37 -5.77 -50.64
CA VAL A 180 20.64 -6.10 -49.40
C VAL A 180 20.79 -7.56 -49.03
N TYR A 181 20.93 -7.82 -47.75
CA TYR A 181 20.78 -9.14 -47.16
C TYR A 181 19.32 -9.35 -46.77
N GLU A 182 18.65 -10.32 -47.37
CA GLU A 182 17.26 -10.67 -47.05
C GLU A 182 17.22 -12.00 -46.27
N ASN A 183 16.43 -12.03 -45.20
CA ASN A 183 16.23 -13.24 -44.39
C ASN A 183 15.03 -14.03 -44.91
N SER A 184 15.31 -15.11 -45.63
CA SER A 184 14.28 -16.05 -46.12
C SER A 184 13.97 -17.10 -45.05
N GLN A 185 12.71 -17.14 -44.59
CA GLN A 185 12.22 -18.22 -43.74
C GLN A 185 11.70 -19.39 -44.59
N THR A 186 12.28 -20.57 -44.39
CA THR A 186 11.80 -21.82 -44.98
C THR A 186 11.45 -22.84 -43.89
N ARG A 187 10.80 -23.94 -44.28
CA ARG A 187 10.53 -25.06 -43.37
C ARG A 187 11.79 -25.74 -42.81
N GLN A 188 12.97 -25.45 -43.37
CA GLN A 188 14.26 -25.99 -42.95
C GLN A 188 15.05 -25.02 -42.05
N GLY A 189 14.57 -23.78 -41.88
CA GLY A 189 15.22 -22.74 -41.09
C GLY A 189 15.14 -21.36 -41.76
N SER A 190 15.64 -20.34 -41.05
CA SER A 190 15.92 -19.02 -41.63
C SER A 190 17.32 -19.02 -42.22
N PHE A 191 17.48 -18.53 -43.45
CA PHE A 191 18.79 -18.25 -44.03
C PHE A 191 18.84 -16.81 -44.53
N THR A 192 20.04 -16.21 -44.47
CA THR A 192 20.30 -14.88 -45.01
C THR A 192 20.89 -15.01 -46.41
N GLN A 193 20.28 -14.37 -47.40
CA GLN A 193 20.78 -14.32 -48.77
C GLN A 193 21.18 -12.89 -49.14
N LEU A 194 22.35 -12.72 -49.76
CA LEU A 194 22.75 -11.46 -50.37
C LEU A 194 22.10 -11.31 -51.76
N ILE A 195 21.39 -10.19 -51.95
CA ILE A 195 20.85 -9.73 -53.23
C ILE A 195 21.72 -8.56 -53.70
N ASP A 196 22.56 -8.87 -54.68
CA ASP A 196 23.49 -7.93 -55.33
C ASP A 196 22.89 -7.31 -56.61
N PRO A 197 23.39 -6.15 -57.05
CA PRO A 197 23.21 -5.68 -58.42
C PRO A 197 23.64 -6.73 -59.46
N GLN A 198 22.94 -6.78 -60.60
CA GLN A 198 23.28 -7.63 -61.74
C GLN A 198 24.78 -7.59 -62.05
N GLN A 199 25.36 -8.73 -62.44
CA GLN A 199 26.80 -8.86 -62.67
C GLN A 199 27.36 -7.81 -63.65
N MET A 200 26.56 -7.36 -64.64
CA MET A 200 26.97 -6.28 -65.55
C MET A 200 27.17 -4.92 -64.86
N PHE A 201 26.50 -4.63 -63.74
CA PHE A 201 26.65 -3.38 -62.99
C PHE A 201 27.80 -3.43 -61.96
N ARG A 202 28.28 -4.64 -61.62
CA ARG A 202 29.43 -4.88 -60.74
C ARG A 202 30.76 -4.67 -61.48
N THR A 203 30.90 -3.54 -62.18
CA THR A 203 32.14 -3.14 -62.86
C THR A 203 33.20 -2.76 -61.83
N GLY A 204 34.44 -3.20 -61.98
CA GLY A 204 35.46 -3.16 -60.90
C GLY A 204 35.88 -1.80 -60.33
N SER A 205 35.34 -0.69 -60.84
CA SER A 205 35.50 0.66 -60.27
C SER A 205 34.32 1.13 -59.40
N VAL A 206 33.14 0.48 -59.51
CA VAL A 206 31.92 0.78 -58.74
C VAL A 206 32.03 0.16 -57.35
N SER A 207 31.61 0.91 -56.33
CA SER A 207 31.47 0.35 -54.97
C SER A 207 30.08 -0.23 -54.75
N ILE A 208 29.99 -1.25 -53.90
CA ILE A 208 28.75 -1.91 -53.50
C ILE A 208 28.72 -1.90 -51.97
N GLY A 209 27.57 -1.55 -51.39
CA GLY A 209 27.41 -1.51 -49.95
C GLY A 209 26.02 -1.97 -49.49
N SER A 210 26.00 -2.58 -48.30
CA SER A 210 24.80 -3.12 -47.67
C SER A 210 23.92 -2.04 -47.07
N VAL A 211 22.64 -2.02 -47.43
CA VAL A 211 21.63 -1.07 -46.91
C VAL A 211 20.94 -1.54 -45.62
N ASN A 212 21.34 -2.69 -45.08
CA ASN A 212 20.71 -3.25 -43.90
C ASN A 212 21.08 -2.51 -42.60
N PHE A 213 20.08 -2.23 -41.78
CA PHE A 213 20.24 -1.74 -40.41
C PHE A 213 19.91 -2.83 -39.38
N PRO A 214 20.63 -2.89 -38.25
CA PRO A 214 20.23 -3.74 -37.13
C PRO A 214 19.04 -3.09 -36.39
N LEU A 215 18.01 -3.89 -36.11
CA LEU A 215 16.88 -3.50 -35.28
C LEU A 215 17.18 -3.85 -33.81
N GLU A 216 16.98 -2.89 -32.90
CA GLU A 216 17.08 -3.13 -31.45
C GLU A 216 15.78 -3.76 -30.91
N ALA A 217 15.80 -4.17 -29.63
CA ALA A 217 14.65 -4.79 -28.95
C ALA A 217 13.38 -3.91 -28.88
N ASP A 218 13.46 -2.60 -29.15
CA ASP A 218 12.28 -1.72 -29.30
C ASP A 218 11.74 -1.66 -30.73
N GLY A 219 12.27 -2.48 -31.65
CA GLY A 219 11.92 -2.55 -33.06
C GLY A 219 12.47 -1.41 -33.90
N LYS A 220 13.34 -0.55 -33.35
CA LYS A 220 13.85 0.65 -34.01
C LYS A 220 15.31 0.51 -34.48
N VAL A 221 15.67 1.32 -35.46
CA VAL A 221 17.09 1.55 -35.82
C VAL A 221 17.70 2.54 -34.83
N HIS A 222 18.79 2.11 -34.18
CA HIS A 222 19.65 2.93 -33.32
C HIS A 222 21.13 2.89 -33.71
N ARG A 223 21.59 1.82 -34.37
CA ARG A 223 23.00 1.58 -34.69
C ARG A 223 23.32 1.80 -36.16
N LEU A 224 24.60 2.09 -36.41
CA LEU A 224 25.16 2.23 -37.75
C LEU A 224 24.97 0.92 -38.54
N ALA A 225 24.73 1.02 -39.86
CA ALA A 225 24.58 -0.16 -40.73
C ALA A 225 25.80 -1.09 -40.68
N SER A 226 27.00 -0.56 -40.39
CA SER A 226 28.20 -1.38 -40.24
C SER A 226 28.19 -2.33 -39.03
N GLU A 227 27.30 -2.14 -38.06
CA GLU A 227 27.07 -3.14 -37.00
C GLU A 227 26.32 -4.37 -37.52
N PHE A 228 25.44 -4.22 -38.52
CA PHE A 228 24.78 -5.37 -39.17
C PHE A 228 25.81 -6.22 -39.94
N SER A 229 26.68 -5.57 -40.73
CA SER A 229 27.83 -6.22 -41.39
C SER A 229 28.85 -6.84 -40.42
N LYS A 230 28.84 -6.45 -39.13
CA LYS A 230 29.64 -7.10 -38.07
C LYS A 230 28.92 -8.31 -37.49
N SER A 231 27.60 -8.25 -37.24
CA SER A 231 26.84 -9.41 -36.76
C SER A 231 26.83 -10.57 -37.76
N LEU A 232 26.82 -10.28 -39.06
CA LEU A 232 26.98 -11.32 -40.10
C LEU A 232 28.35 -11.99 -40.07
N ALA A 233 29.40 -11.31 -39.56
CA ALA A 233 30.76 -11.82 -39.56
C ALA A 233 31.05 -12.85 -38.45
N GLU A 234 30.07 -13.20 -37.61
CA GLU A 234 30.13 -14.39 -36.75
C GLU A 234 29.85 -15.68 -37.55
N ASP A 235 29.23 -15.57 -38.73
CA ASP A 235 28.92 -16.70 -39.63
C ASP A 235 29.85 -16.67 -40.85
N ASN A 236 30.91 -17.48 -40.82
CA ASN A 236 32.00 -17.50 -41.81
C ASN A 236 31.58 -17.92 -43.24
N LEU A 237 30.29 -18.20 -43.48
CA LEU A 237 29.74 -18.66 -44.75
C LEU A 237 29.18 -17.54 -45.65
N ILE A 238 29.08 -16.31 -45.13
CA ILE A 238 28.41 -15.19 -45.81
C ILE A 238 29.45 -14.21 -46.41
N GLU A 239 29.29 -13.86 -47.69
CA GLU A 239 30.11 -12.83 -48.34
C GLU A 239 29.92 -11.47 -47.65
N LYS A 240 31.03 -10.79 -47.31
CA LYS A 240 31.02 -9.60 -46.46
C LYS A 240 31.14 -8.30 -47.25
N LEU A 241 30.03 -7.59 -47.41
CA LEU A 241 30.03 -6.23 -47.93
C LEU A 241 30.25 -5.18 -46.82
N PRO A 242 30.90 -4.04 -47.15
CA PRO A 242 30.85 -2.85 -46.29
C PRO A 242 29.40 -2.34 -46.18
N SER A 243 29.11 -1.52 -45.17
CA SER A 243 27.84 -0.80 -45.15
C SER A 243 27.76 0.22 -46.29
N PHE A 244 26.55 0.53 -46.75
CA PHE A 244 26.30 1.53 -47.80
C PHE A 244 26.88 2.91 -47.42
N ASP A 245 26.80 3.28 -46.15
CA ASP A 245 27.40 4.51 -45.59
C ASP A 245 28.93 4.55 -45.77
N GLU A 246 29.61 3.47 -45.38
CA GLU A 246 31.07 3.36 -45.46
C GLU A 246 31.55 3.27 -46.91
N ALA A 247 30.78 2.60 -47.79
CA ALA A 247 31.04 2.52 -49.22
C ALA A 247 30.90 3.90 -49.88
N ALA A 248 29.81 4.62 -49.60
CA ALA A 248 29.56 5.97 -50.10
C ALA A 248 30.65 6.96 -49.64
N LEU A 249 31.06 6.89 -48.36
CA LEU A 249 32.13 7.73 -47.80
C LEU A 249 33.51 7.43 -48.38
N ARG A 250 33.83 6.16 -48.59
CA ARG A 250 35.08 5.73 -49.21
C ARG A 250 35.20 6.25 -50.64
N ILE A 251 34.12 6.18 -51.41
CA ILE A 251 34.04 6.72 -52.78
C ILE A 251 33.98 8.25 -52.81
N ALA A 252 33.48 8.88 -51.75
CA ALA A 252 33.54 10.33 -51.58
C ALA A 252 34.96 10.85 -51.22
N GLU A 253 35.93 9.96 -51.01
CA GLU A 253 37.29 10.29 -50.51
C GLU A 253 37.27 11.08 -49.18
N VAL A 254 36.20 10.91 -48.38
CA VAL A 254 36.05 11.62 -47.12
C VAL A 254 36.80 10.88 -46.01
N ASN A 255 37.90 11.47 -45.56
CA ASN A 255 38.60 11.02 -44.36
C ASN A 255 37.80 11.41 -43.11
N TYR A 256 37.14 10.44 -42.48
CA TYR A 256 36.43 10.61 -41.21
C TYR A 256 37.14 9.86 -40.07
N PRO A 257 37.03 10.33 -38.80
CA PRO A 257 37.66 9.66 -37.67
C PRO A 257 37.02 8.30 -37.41
N ARG A 258 37.82 7.31 -36.99
CA ARG A 258 37.29 5.99 -36.59
C ARG A 258 36.19 6.19 -35.54
N PRO A 259 34.97 5.65 -35.75
CA PRO A 259 33.85 5.89 -34.84
C PRO A 259 34.16 5.33 -33.46
N LYS A 260 33.91 6.16 -32.43
CA LYS A 260 34.13 5.81 -31.01
C LYS A 260 33.00 4.93 -30.45
N GLY A 261 31.87 4.88 -31.13
CA GLY A 261 30.65 4.20 -30.72
C GLY A 261 29.94 3.55 -31.91
N ASP A 262 28.87 2.83 -31.60
CA ASP A 262 28.11 1.99 -32.53
C ASP A 262 26.76 2.63 -32.96
N ARG A 263 26.35 3.73 -32.33
CA ARG A 263 25.03 4.34 -32.51
C ARG A 263 25.00 5.60 -33.38
N ILE A 264 23.95 5.70 -34.21
CA ILE A 264 23.67 6.84 -35.09
C ILE A 264 23.31 8.06 -34.23
N TYR A 265 23.95 9.20 -34.48
CA TYR A 265 23.63 10.47 -33.84
C TYR A 265 22.57 11.21 -34.67
N PHE A 266 21.34 10.72 -34.71
CA PHE A 266 20.28 11.31 -35.55
C PHE A 266 20.20 12.84 -35.45
N TRP A 267 20.08 13.55 -36.58
CA TRP A 267 19.93 15.02 -36.57
C TRP A 267 18.49 15.42 -36.23
N GLY A 268 17.50 14.63 -36.63
CA GLY A 268 16.10 14.89 -36.30
C GLY A 268 15.18 13.75 -36.75
N PRO A 269 13.85 14.01 -36.79
CA PRO A 269 12.88 13.08 -37.35
C PRO A 269 12.96 13.05 -38.89
N ALA A 270 12.12 12.24 -39.55
CA ALA A 270 12.05 12.19 -41.01
C ALA A 270 11.75 13.57 -41.65
N GLY A 271 12.44 13.89 -42.74
CA GLY A 271 12.44 15.20 -43.39
C GLY A 271 13.41 16.21 -42.76
N THR A 272 14.48 15.75 -42.12
CA THR A 272 15.53 16.64 -41.57
C THR A 272 16.57 17.03 -42.62
N PHE A 273 16.91 16.12 -43.54
CA PHE A 273 17.90 16.35 -44.60
C PHE A 273 17.28 17.06 -45.81
N GLU A 274 18.12 17.77 -46.60
CA GLU A 274 17.69 18.40 -47.86
C GLU A 274 17.25 17.32 -48.86
N GLN A 275 15.95 17.31 -49.18
CA GLN A 275 15.33 16.39 -50.15
C GLN A 275 14.94 17.16 -51.40
N ILE A 276 15.43 16.72 -52.55
CA ILE A 276 15.16 17.28 -53.88
C ILE A 276 14.45 16.19 -54.70
N PRO A 277 13.27 16.43 -55.28
CA PRO A 277 12.59 15.42 -56.10
C PRO A 277 13.46 14.97 -57.29
N PHE A 278 13.56 13.65 -57.48
CA PHE A 278 14.39 12.98 -58.49
C PHE A 278 14.20 13.53 -59.91
N TRP A 279 12.96 13.89 -60.26
CA TRP A 279 12.63 14.43 -61.57
C TRP A 279 13.16 15.84 -61.84
N HIS A 280 13.44 16.65 -60.80
CA HIS A 280 13.97 18.02 -60.95
C HIS A 280 15.32 18.05 -61.70
N VAL A 281 16.11 16.97 -61.62
CA VAL A 281 17.39 16.88 -62.31
C VAL A 281 17.23 16.69 -63.82
N LEU A 282 16.14 16.07 -64.29
CA LEU A 282 15.88 15.91 -65.72
C LEU A 282 15.14 17.10 -66.33
N ASP A 283 14.24 17.72 -65.57
CA ASP A 283 13.49 18.89 -66.03
C ASP A 283 14.39 20.12 -66.31
N PRO A 284 14.34 20.73 -67.52
CA PRO A 284 15.20 21.86 -67.87
C PRO A 284 14.96 23.13 -67.05
N GLU A 285 13.72 23.41 -66.61
CA GLU A 285 13.41 24.63 -65.85
C GLU A 285 13.94 24.50 -64.42
N ASN A 286 13.63 23.38 -63.76
CA ASN A 286 14.16 23.05 -62.45
C ASN A 286 15.70 22.95 -62.45
N TRP A 287 16.29 22.28 -63.46
CA TRP A 287 17.74 22.13 -63.56
C TRP A 287 18.47 23.48 -63.69
N ASN A 288 17.96 24.39 -64.52
CA ASN A 288 18.61 25.67 -64.78
C ASN A 288 18.34 26.71 -63.67
N THR A 289 17.08 26.80 -63.21
CA THR A 289 16.63 27.86 -62.30
C THR A 289 16.79 27.46 -60.83
N TYR A 290 16.14 26.36 -60.42
CA TYR A 290 16.12 25.93 -59.01
C TYR A 290 17.45 25.29 -58.58
N LEU A 291 17.97 24.36 -59.38
CA LEU A 291 19.21 23.62 -59.11
C LEU A 291 20.48 24.36 -59.56
N GLN A 292 20.34 25.57 -60.13
CA GLN A 292 21.44 26.44 -60.58
C GLN A 292 22.46 25.69 -61.46
N GLN A 293 21.97 24.97 -62.48
CA GLN A 293 22.76 24.12 -63.39
C GLN A 293 23.56 23.02 -62.67
N GLY A 294 23.05 22.56 -61.53
CA GLY A 294 23.65 21.52 -60.68
C GLY A 294 24.59 22.03 -59.60
N LYS A 295 24.80 23.35 -59.48
CA LYS A 295 25.67 23.97 -58.46
C LYS A 295 25.27 23.58 -57.02
N VAL A 296 23.99 23.29 -56.77
CA VAL A 296 23.47 22.78 -55.48
C VAL A 296 24.12 21.45 -55.07
N PHE A 297 24.55 20.62 -56.02
CA PHE A 297 25.18 19.32 -55.75
C PHE A 297 26.71 19.37 -55.73
N LYS A 298 27.31 20.51 -56.04
CA LYS A 298 28.77 20.64 -56.18
C LYS A 298 29.46 20.37 -54.84
N ASP A 299 30.50 19.54 -54.88
CA ASP A 299 31.32 19.14 -53.73
C ASP A 299 30.54 18.39 -52.62
N LYS A 300 29.25 18.05 -52.82
CA LYS A 300 28.38 17.29 -51.90
C LYS A 300 28.37 15.78 -52.18
N ILE A 301 27.92 14.98 -51.21
CA ILE A 301 27.52 13.57 -51.38
C ILE A 301 26.03 13.56 -51.74
N VAL A 302 25.66 12.88 -52.83
CA VAL A 302 24.25 12.75 -53.25
C VAL A 302 23.78 11.31 -53.06
N LEU A 303 22.73 11.13 -52.28
CA LEU A 303 22.04 9.85 -52.10
C LEU A 303 20.79 9.82 -52.99
N ILE A 304 20.64 8.81 -53.83
CA ILE A 304 19.46 8.61 -54.68
C ILE A 304 18.69 7.43 -54.09
N GLY A 305 17.45 7.62 -53.64
CA GLY A 305 16.68 6.54 -53.01
C GLY A 305 15.19 6.83 -52.86
N ALA A 306 14.45 5.80 -52.47
CA ALA A 306 13.01 5.88 -52.23
C ALA A 306 12.67 6.73 -50.99
N THR A 307 11.63 7.54 -51.10
CA THR A 307 11.08 8.35 -50.01
C THR A 307 9.55 8.43 -50.07
N ASP A 308 8.93 7.91 -51.13
CA ASP A 308 7.49 7.70 -51.30
C ASP A 308 6.97 6.55 -50.41
N LYS A 309 5.68 6.58 -50.08
CA LYS A 309 5.05 5.58 -49.18
C LYS A 309 4.72 4.23 -49.84
N LEU A 310 4.94 4.08 -51.14
CA LEU A 310 4.58 2.87 -51.89
C LEU A 310 5.72 1.85 -51.86
N ASN A 311 6.96 2.32 -51.71
CA ASN A 311 8.12 1.49 -51.40
C ASN A 311 8.16 1.11 -49.89
N ASN A 312 8.43 -0.15 -49.59
CA ASN A 312 8.47 -0.69 -48.21
C ASN A 312 9.75 -0.33 -47.42
N ASP A 313 10.55 0.64 -47.90
CA ASP A 313 11.85 1.03 -47.32
C ASP A 313 11.69 2.07 -46.20
N TYR A 314 10.98 1.70 -45.13
CA TYR A 314 10.71 2.59 -43.99
C TYR A 314 10.95 1.90 -42.66
N TYR A 315 11.77 2.54 -41.82
CA TYR A 315 12.10 2.04 -40.50
C TYR A 315 11.71 3.03 -39.40
N PRO A 316 11.20 2.56 -38.25
CA PRO A 316 11.04 3.41 -37.09
C PRO A 316 12.43 3.69 -36.49
N VAL A 317 12.71 4.95 -36.17
CA VAL A 317 14.03 5.41 -35.69
C VAL A 317 13.96 5.96 -34.27
N ALA A 318 15.12 5.98 -33.59
CA ALA A 318 15.24 6.51 -32.23
C ALA A 318 14.70 7.95 -32.10
N ALA A 319 14.99 8.82 -33.08
CA ALA A 319 14.60 10.23 -33.08
C ALA A 319 13.15 10.53 -33.49
N SER A 320 12.34 9.52 -33.84
CA SER A 320 10.95 9.72 -34.25
C SER A 320 9.94 9.32 -33.16
N ASN A 321 8.89 10.14 -33.03
CA ASN A 321 7.65 9.78 -32.35
C ASN A 321 6.87 8.83 -33.26
N SER A 322 6.36 7.75 -32.67
CA SER A 322 5.88 6.47 -33.25
C SER A 322 4.97 6.46 -34.49
N ALA A 323 4.55 7.61 -35.03
CA ALA A 323 3.60 7.74 -36.13
C ALA A 323 4.21 8.05 -37.52
N LYS A 324 5.50 8.39 -37.61
CA LYS A 324 6.21 8.57 -38.89
C LYS A 324 7.54 7.81 -38.91
N PRO A 325 7.68 6.73 -39.69
CA PRO A 325 8.98 6.13 -39.94
C PRO A 325 9.84 7.03 -40.85
N MET A 326 11.13 6.71 -40.94
CA MET A 326 12.11 7.38 -41.79
C MET A 326 12.51 6.42 -42.92
N SER A 327 12.74 6.94 -44.14
CA SER A 327 13.17 6.11 -45.27
C SER A 327 14.61 5.62 -45.09
N GLY A 328 14.96 4.47 -45.66
CA GLY A 328 16.32 3.89 -45.58
C GLY A 328 17.39 4.89 -46.01
N VAL A 329 17.17 5.56 -47.15
CA VAL A 329 18.06 6.61 -47.67
C VAL A 329 18.28 7.79 -46.71
N GLU A 330 17.29 8.19 -45.91
CA GLU A 330 17.46 9.25 -44.90
C GLU A 330 18.17 8.72 -43.64
N ILE A 331 18.00 7.45 -43.28
CA ILE A 331 18.79 6.82 -42.21
C ILE A 331 20.26 6.73 -42.64
N HIS A 332 20.54 6.41 -43.90
CA HIS A 332 21.89 6.48 -44.47
C HIS A 332 22.46 7.91 -44.44
N ALA A 333 21.66 8.94 -44.75
CA ALA A 333 22.08 10.33 -44.59
C ALA A 333 22.49 10.65 -43.13
N ASN A 334 21.73 10.17 -42.14
CA ASN A 334 22.09 10.29 -40.71
C ASN A 334 23.37 9.49 -40.39
N ALA A 335 23.54 8.27 -40.88
CA ALA A 335 24.72 7.46 -40.60
C ALA A 335 26.00 8.07 -41.21
N ILE A 336 25.94 8.53 -42.45
CA ILE A 336 27.02 9.27 -43.14
C ILE A 336 27.37 10.54 -42.36
N ALA A 337 26.39 11.37 -42.00
CA ALA A 337 26.60 12.56 -41.17
C ALA A 337 27.24 12.25 -39.80
N THR A 338 26.92 11.09 -39.20
CA THR A 338 27.46 10.61 -37.91
C THR A 338 28.93 10.30 -38.01
N LEU A 339 29.32 9.59 -39.07
CA LEU A 339 30.72 9.24 -39.34
C LEU A 339 31.54 10.50 -39.66
N MET A 340 31.07 11.33 -40.60
CA MET A 340 31.74 12.57 -41.01
C MET A 340 31.95 13.55 -39.85
N SER A 341 30.94 13.74 -39.01
CA SER A 341 31.01 14.64 -37.85
C SER A 341 31.78 14.04 -36.66
N GLY A 342 32.17 12.76 -36.73
CA GLY A 342 32.77 12.03 -35.60
C GLY A 342 31.87 11.95 -34.36
N LYS A 343 30.53 11.95 -34.55
CA LYS A 343 29.51 12.07 -33.49
C LYS A 343 28.91 10.74 -33.01
N ALA A 344 29.44 9.61 -33.51
CA ALA A 344 28.93 8.27 -33.20
C ALA A 344 28.81 8.02 -31.69
N ILE A 345 27.59 7.73 -31.22
CA ILE A 345 27.28 7.58 -29.80
C ILE A 345 27.84 6.25 -29.31
N ALA A 346 28.60 6.29 -28.21
CA ALA A 346 29.24 5.13 -27.63
C ALA A 346 28.55 4.68 -26.33
N PRO A 347 28.53 3.37 -26.02
CA PRO A 347 28.23 2.92 -24.68
C PRO A 347 29.32 3.42 -23.73
N GLY A 348 28.95 4.09 -22.64
CA GLY A 348 29.90 4.46 -21.58
C GLY A 348 30.46 3.25 -20.83
N ILE A 349 29.81 2.09 -20.94
CA ILE A 349 30.24 0.82 -20.39
C ILE A 349 29.94 -0.30 -21.39
N ASN A 350 30.99 -0.91 -21.93
CA ASN A 350 30.88 -1.85 -23.06
C ASN A 350 30.51 -3.28 -22.65
N THR A 351 30.84 -3.73 -21.44
CA THR A 351 30.56 -5.11 -21.01
C THR A 351 29.39 -5.19 -20.02
N PRO A 352 28.47 -6.17 -20.16
CA PRO A 352 27.37 -6.38 -19.20
C PRO A 352 27.80 -6.47 -17.71
N PRO A 353 28.82 -7.25 -17.30
CA PRO A 353 29.19 -7.33 -15.88
C PRO A 353 29.66 -5.98 -15.30
N LEU A 354 30.35 -5.15 -16.08
CA LEU A 354 30.72 -3.79 -15.63
C LEU A 354 29.50 -2.87 -15.52
N ARG A 355 28.46 -3.04 -16.36
CA ARG A 355 27.18 -2.31 -16.20
C ARG A 355 26.53 -2.69 -14.87
N GLY A 356 26.49 -3.97 -14.55
CA GLY A 356 26.00 -4.47 -13.25
C GLY A 356 26.74 -3.88 -12.06
N LEU A 357 28.08 -3.90 -12.09
CA LEU A 357 28.92 -3.32 -11.04
C LEU A 357 28.72 -1.81 -10.89
N PHE A 358 28.62 -1.07 -11.99
CA PHE A 358 28.34 0.36 -11.98
C PHE A 358 26.98 0.66 -11.33
N VAL A 359 25.93 -0.07 -11.72
CA VAL A 359 24.59 0.08 -11.15
C VAL A 359 24.56 -0.30 -9.67
N LEU A 360 25.31 -1.32 -9.24
CA LEU A 360 25.46 -1.69 -7.83
C LEU A 360 26.02 -0.52 -6.99
N ILE A 361 27.08 0.13 -7.48
CA ILE A 361 27.74 1.26 -6.79
C ILE A 361 26.83 2.49 -6.78
N LEU A 362 26.19 2.82 -7.91
CA LEU A 362 25.30 3.97 -8.06
C LEU A 362 24.04 3.84 -7.19
N VAL A 363 23.30 2.72 -7.30
CA VAL A 363 22.08 2.49 -6.53
C VAL A 363 22.40 2.22 -5.06
N GLY A 364 23.52 1.53 -4.76
CA GLY A 364 23.97 1.29 -3.39
C GLY A 364 24.35 2.57 -2.63
N SER A 365 25.14 3.46 -3.25
CA SER A 365 25.53 4.75 -2.65
C SER A 365 24.33 5.67 -2.42
N THR A 366 23.44 5.79 -3.40
CA THR A 366 22.19 6.57 -3.27
C THR A 366 21.24 5.97 -2.23
N ALA A 367 21.07 4.64 -2.17
CA ALA A 367 20.29 3.97 -1.12
C ALA A 367 20.85 4.22 0.29
N LEU A 368 22.18 4.21 0.45
CA LEU A 368 22.85 4.59 1.70
C LEU A 368 22.56 6.06 2.06
N MET A 369 22.66 6.99 1.12
CA MET A 369 22.34 8.41 1.35
C MET A 369 20.87 8.62 1.76
N ILE A 370 19.93 7.94 1.10
CA ILE A 370 18.50 7.95 1.44
C ILE A 370 18.31 7.42 2.88
N SER A 371 18.95 6.30 3.23
CA SER A 371 18.80 5.65 4.54
C SER A 371 19.18 6.54 5.73
N ARG A 372 20.13 7.48 5.54
CA ARG A 372 20.61 8.42 6.57
C ARG A 372 19.59 9.52 6.94
N ARG A 373 18.52 9.74 6.16
CA ARG A 373 17.51 10.78 6.48
C ARG A 373 16.56 10.32 7.59
N LYS A 374 16.19 11.23 8.50
CA LYS A 374 15.39 10.90 9.71
C LYS A 374 13.89 10.67 9.44
N ARG A 375 13.25 11.53 8.63
CA ARG A 375 11.80 11.42 8.28
C ARG A 375 11.60 10.59 7.01
N SER A 376 10.57 9.75 6.96
CA SER A 376 10.28 8.87 5.81
C SER A 376 9.86 9.63 4.56
N ILE A 377 9.05 10.69 4.69
CA ILE A 377 8.69 11.55 3.55
C ILE A 377 9.93 12.20 2.91
N ASN A 378 10.91 12.63 3.73
CA ASN A 378 12.19 13.13 3.22
C ASN A 378 13.02 12.04 2.54
N ARG A 379 12.92 10.75 2.94
CA ARG A 379 13.58 9.64 2.23
C ARG A 379 12.98 9.45 0.83
N PHE A 380 11.66 9.51 0.75
CA PHE A 380 10.93 9.40 -0.51
C PHE A 380 11.26 10.54 -1.48
N LEU A 381 11.09 11.79 -1.03
CA LEU A 381 11.38 12.98 -1.85
C LEU A 381 12.86 13.02 -2.29
N TYR A 382 13.78 12.62 -1.42
CA TYR A 382 15.21 12.56 -1.76
C TYR A 382 15.53 11.41 -2.73
N GLY A 383 14.79 10.30 -2.68
CA GLY A 383 14.88 9.22 -3.67
C GLY A 383 14.41 9.67 -5.05
N LEU A 384 13.26 10.36 -5.14
CA LEU A 384 12.80 10.96 -6.40
C LEU A 384 13.79 11.99 -6.95
N ALA A 385 14.31 12.87 -6.08
CA ALA A 385 15.29 13.88 -6.49
C ALA A 385 16.57 13.24 -7.05
N LEU A 386 17.16 12.25 -6.36
CA LEU A 386 18.35 11.53 -6.83
C LEU A 386 18.10 10.76 -8.13
N SER A 387 16.92 10.17 -8.28
CA SER A 387 16.50 9.48 -9.50
C SER A 387 16.43 10.44 -10.69
N GLY A 388 15.78 11.61 -10.53
CA GLY A 388 15.74 12.67 -11.54
C GLY A 388 17.12 13.28 -11.83
N THR A 389 17.97 13.46 -10.81
CA THR A 389 19.37 13.90 -11.00
C THR A 389 20.15 12.90 -11.84
N TRP A 390 19.97 11.58 -11.64
CA TRP A 390 20.64 10.58 -12.47
C TRP A 390 20.20 10.66 -13.94
N VAL A 391 18.90 10.78 -14.21
CA VAL A 391 18.38 10.99 -15.57
C VAL A 391 18.98 12.24 -16.22
N GLY A 392 19.06 13.35 -15.48
CA GLY A 392 19.68 14.59 -15.96
C GLY A 392 21.18 14.44 -16.27
N ILE A 393 21.93 13.69 -15.45
CA ILE A 393 23.35 13.37 -15.70
C ILE A 393 23.48 12.51 -16.96
N SER A 394 22.69 11.44 -17.10
CA SER A 394 22.69 10.59 -18.29
C SER A 394 22.36 11.38 -19.57
N TYR A 395 21.38 12.28 -19.51
CA TYR A 395 21.04 13.15 -20.63
C TYR A 395 22.18 14.11 -20.98
N GLY A 396 22.85 14.71 -19.98
CA GLY A 396 24.02 15.55 -20.20
C GLY A 396 25.20 14.79 -20.83
N LEU A 397 25.45 13.55 -20.39
CA LEU A 397 26.47 12.67 -20.98
C LEU A 397 26.15 12.28 -22.43
N PHE A 398 24.88 12.08 -22.76
CA PHE A 398 24.42 11.86 -24.14
C PHE A 398 24.65 13.10 -25.01
N ILE A 399 24.23 14.29 -24.57
CA ILE A 399 24.33 15.54 -25.35
C ILE A 399 25.79 15.96 -25.58
N TYR A 400 26.57 16.09 -24.50
CA TYR A 400 27.91 16.68 -24.55
C TYR A 400 29.02 15.63 -24.70
N GLY A 401 28.83 14.44 -24.12
CA GLY A 401 29.82 13.36 -24.15
C GLY A 401 29.64 12.38 -25.30
N GLN A 402 28.47 12.32 -25.94
CA GLN A 402 28.07 11.25 -26.87
C GLN A 402 28.13 9.85 -26.22
N LEU A 403 27.91 9.79 -24.90
CA LEU A 403 27.98 8.57 -24.10
C LEU A 403 26.60 8.19 -23.55
N ILE A 404 26.21 6.92 -23.72
CA ILE A 404 25.03 6.36 -23.06
C ILE A 404 25.43 5.48 -21.87
N PHE A 405 24.84 5.73 -20.71
CA PHE A 405 25.01 4.95 -19.49
C PHE A 405 23.68 4.26 -19.11
N PRO A 406 23.71 3.14 -18.35
CA PRO A 406 22.50 2.51 -17.82
C PRO A 406 21.66 3.55 -17.05
N THR A 407 20.48 3.89 -17.58
CA THR A 407 19.69 5.03 -17.09
C THR A 407 18.40 4.55 -16.46
N THR A 408 17.70 3.64 -17.13
CA THR A 408 16.34 3.22 -16.76
C THR A 408 16.35 2.34 -15.52
N VAL A 409 17.23 1.34 -15.48
CA VAL A 409 17.30 0.42 -14.34
C VAL A 409 17.70 1.15 -13.03
N PRO A 410 18.73 2.02 -13.00
CA PRO A 410 19.05 2.80 -11.80
C PRO A 410 17.98 3.81 -11.41
N MET A 411 17.39 4.53 -12.38
CA MET A 411 16.30 5.49 -12.13
C MET A 411 15.17 4.83 -11.33
N ILE A 412 14.69 3.66 -11.80
CA ILE A 412 13.61 2.91 -11.15
C ILE A 412 14.06 2.42 -9.76
N ALA A 413 15.23 1.82 -9.63
CA ALA A 413 15.71 1.26 -8.36
C ALA A 413 15.91 2.31 -7.25
N ILE A 414 16.39 3.50 -7.61
CA ILE A 414 16.54 4.64 -6.69
C ILE A 414 15.16 5.15 -6.24
N ALA A 415 14.20 5.31 -7.17
CA ALA A 415 12.84 5.72 -6.85
C ALA A 415 12.13 4.68 -5.95
N MET A 416 12.21 3.40 -6.30
CA MET A 416 11.60 2.29 -5.55
C MET A 416 12.22 2.11 -4.15
N THR A 417 13.49 2.45 -3.97
CA THR A 417 14.11 2.57 -2.64
C THR A 417 13.42 3.64 -1.79
N GLY A 418 13.13 4.80 -2.37
CA GLY A 418 12.36 5.87 -1.72
C GLY A 418 10.93 5.43 -1.34
N PHE A 419 10.20 4.84 -2.28
CA PHE A 419 8.85 4.31 -2.05
C PHE A 419 8.81 3.23 -0.97
N SER A 420 9.81 2.33 -0.94
CA SER A 420 9.90 1.26 0.07
C SER A 420 10.01 1.81 1.49
N TYR A 421 10.75 2.90 1.71
CA TYR A 421 10.79 3.57 3.01
C TYR A 421 9.49 4.30 3.36
N LEU A 422 8.74 4.82 2.38
CA LEU A 422 7.44 5.44 2.61
C LEU A 422 6.40 4.40 3.03
N GLY A 423 6.19 3.36 2.21
CA GLY A 423 5.20 2.32 2.48
C GLY A 423 5.44 1.60 3.81
N THR A 424 6.70 1.24 4.12
CA THR A 424 7.06 0.62 5.41
C THR A 424 6.98 1.57 6.60
N SER A 425 6.86 2.89 6.38
CA SER A 425 6.57 3.87 7.43
C SER A 425 5.06 4.02 7.67
N LEU A 426 4.24 4.08 6.61
CA LEU A 426 2.78 4.18 6.70
C LEU A 426 2.17 2.96 7.41
N VAL A 427 2.57 1.75 7.01
CA VAL A 427 2.13 0.50 7.66
C VAL A 427 2.54 0.47 9.14
N ARG A 428 3.74 0.97 9.47
CA ARG A 428 4.23 1.05 10.86
C ARG A 428 3.45 2.06 11.69
N GLU A 429 3.05 3.18 11.11
CA GLU A 429 2.21 4.17 11.77
C GLU A 429 0.83 3.60 12.08
N ASN A 430 0.20 2.91 11.12
CA ASN A 430 -1.08 2.23 11.32
C ASN A 430 -1.00 1.14 12.41
N ILE A 431 0.09 0.37 12.45
CA ILE A 431 0.34 -0.59 13.54
C ILE A 431 0.40 0.15 14.89
N ARG A 432 1.13 1.26 14.99
CA ARG A 432 1.23 2.04 16.24
C ARG A 432 -0.10 2.66 16.68
N LYS A 433 -0.91 3.17 15.74
CA LYS A 433 -2.25 3.69 16.02
C LYS A 433 -3.14 2.59 16.62
N ARG A 434 -3.16 1.39 16.01
CA ARG A 434 -3.87 0.22 16.55
C ARG A 434 -3.37 -0.18 17.94
N GLN A 435 -2.05 -0.25 18.14
CA GLN A 435 -1.46 -0.54 19.45
C GLN A 435 -1.92 0.41 20.55
N LEU A 436 -2.00 1.70 20.22
CA LEU A 436 -2.37 2.73 21.15
C LEU A 436 -3.85 2.55 21.53
N VAL A 437 -4.75 2.36 20.56
CA VAL A 437 -6.17 2.02 20.80
C VAL A 437 -6.32 0.75 21.66
N ASP A 438 -5.59 -0.32 21.37
CA ASP A 438 -5.65 -1.57 22.14
C ASP A 438 -5.22 -1.37 23.61
N ILE A 439 -4.19 -0.55 23.85
CA ILE A 439 -3.74 -0.19 25.21
C ILE A 439 -4.81 0.65 25.92
N PHE A 440 -5.34 1.69 25.28
CA PHE A 440 -6.35 2.56 25.87
C PHE A 440 -7.65 1.83 26.19
N GLN A 441 -8.12 0.93 25.32
CA GLN A 441 -9.27 0.05 25.60
C GLN A 441 -9.01 -0.90 26.78
N LYS A 442 -7.82 -1.52 26.86
CA LYS A 442 -7.46 -2.44 27.96
C LYS A 442 -7.51 -1.77 29.34
N TYR A 443 -7.26 -0.47 29.43
CA TYR A 443 -7.23 0.28 30.68
C TYR A 443 -8.34 1.33 30.82
N LYS A 444 -9.41 1.28 30.00
CA LYS A 444 -10.52 2.25 29.95
C LYS A 444 -11.27 2.45 31.29
N THR A 445 -11.10 1.53 32.25
CA THR A 445 -11.66 1.62 33.61
C THR A 445 -10.76 2.35 34.61
N SER A 446 -9.54 2.72 34.23
CA SER A 446 -8.66 3.54 35.06
C SER A 446 -9.05 5.02 34.94
N PRO A 447 -9.27 5.75 36.05
CA PRO A 447 -9.61 7.19 36.00
C PRO A 447 -8.61 8.01 35.20
N VAL A 448 -7.31 7.71 35.35
CA VAL A 448 -6.21 8.38 34.61
C VAL A 448 -6.33 8.17 33.10
N VAL A 449 -6.82 7.00 32.67
CA VAL A 449 -6.95 6.66 31.26
C VAL A 449 -8.22 7.25 30.67
N GLN A 450 -9.30 7.36 31.46
CA GLN A 450 -10.49 8.12 31.06
C GLN A 450 -10.17 9.60 30.85
N GLU A 451 -9.37 10.21 31.74
CA GLU A 451 -8.90 11.59 31.60
C GLU A 451 -8.06 11.78 30.32
N ILE A 452 -7.13 10.87 30.02
CA ILE A 452 -6.33 10.97 28.79
C ILE A 452 -7.20 10.80 27.52
N ILE A 453 -8.20 9.92 27.55
CA ILE A 453 -9.15 9.75 26.43
C ILE A 453 -10.06 10.98 26.29
N SER A 454 -10.53 11.58 27.39
CA SER A 454 -11.40 12.77 27.35
C SER A 454 -10.67 14.00 26.84
N GLN A 455 -9.35 14.09 27.04
CA GLN A 455 -8.50 15.21 26.60
C GLN A 455 -7.91 15.06 25.18
N GLN A 456 -8.17 13.96 24.45
CA GLN A 456 -7.58 13.71 23.12
C GLN A 456 -8.62 13.29 22.07
N ASP A 457 -9.07 14.24 21.27
CA ASP A 457 -10.05 14.03 20.19
C ASP A 457 -9.56 12.97 19.17
N ASP A 458 -8.31 13.06 18.71
CA ASP A 458 -7.65 12.06 17.84
C ASP A 458 -7.80 10.61 18.35
N LEU A 459 -7.80 10.43 19.67
CA LEU A 459 -7.91 9.12 20.31
C LEU A 459 -9.36 8.66 20.42
N GLN A 460 -10.30 9.59 20.66
CA GLN A 460 -11.73 9.30 20.60
C GLN A 460 -12.14 8.89 19.18
N ASP A 461 -11.68 9.62 18.15
CA ASP A 461 -11.91 9.27 16.74
C ASP A 461 -11.40 7.87 16.41
N LEU A 462 -10.18 7.52 16.82
CA LEU A 462 -9.61 6.18 16.59
C LEU A 462 -10.37 5.07 17.34
N ILE A 463 -10.91 5.37 18.52
CA ILE A 463 -11.78 4.44 19.27
C ILE A 463 -13.14 4.30 18.57
N GLN A 464 -13.77 5.41 18.17
CA GLN A 464 -15.06 5.43 17.50
C GLN A 464 -14.99 4.74 16.13
N GLN A 465 -13.92 4.94 15.36
CA GLN A 465 -13.68 4.23 14.10
C GLN A 465 -13.55 2.71 14.31
N ARG A 466 -12.92 2.25 15.40
CA ARG A 466 -12.88 0.83 15.75
C ARG A 466 -14.27 0.31 16.12
N ASP A 467 -15.00 1.03 16.97
CA ASP A 467 -16.33 0.62 17.41
C ASP A 467 -17.33 0.59 16.23
N LEU A 468 -17.21 1.53 15.28
CA LEU A 468 -17.97 1.54 14.03
C LEU A 468 -17.59 0.37 13.10
N ALA A 469 -16.29 0.02 13.00
CA ALA A 469 -15.83 -1.12 12.21
C ALA A 469 -16.18 -2.49 12.83
N LEU A 470 -16.48 -2.53 14.14
CA LEU A 470 -17.01 -3.70 14.83
C LEU A 470 -18.54 -3.77 14.75
N SER A 471 -19.23 -2.63 14.75
CA SER A 471 -20.68 -2.56 14.52
C SER A 471 -21.01 -3.08 13.11
N GLY A 472 -21.99 -3.98 13.02
CA GLY A 472 -22.33 -4.70 11.80
C GLY A 472 -21.47 -5.94 11.51
N LYS A 473 -20.38 -6.22 12.25
CA LYS A 473 -19.69 -7.51 12.13
C LYS A 473 -20.65 -8.64 12.53
N VAL A 474 -20.81 -9.63 11.66
CA VAL A 474 -21.59 -10.84 11.95
C VAL A 474 -20.66 -11.95 12.40
N LEU A 475 -20.84 -12.45 13.62
CA LEU A 475 -20.15 -13.61 14.18
C LEU A 475 -20.99 -14.88 14.01
N ALA A 476 -20.34 -16.02 13.80
CA ALA A 476 -20.95 -17.33 13.55
C ALA A 476 -22.07 -17.31 12.47
N ARG A 477 -22.02 -16.34 11.54
CA ARG A 477 -23.07 -16.05 10.52
C ARG A 477 -24.49 -15.84 11.11
N ARG A 478 -24.58 -15.45 12.39
CA ARG A 478 -25.85 -15.35 13.14
C ARG A 478 -25.95 -14.11 14.03
N TYR A 479 -24.86 -13.75 14.71
CA TYR A 479 -24.88 -12.68 15.70
C TYR A 479 -24.24 -11.41 15.16
N LYS A 480 -25.07 -10.44 14.79
CA LYS A 480 -24.63 -9.14 14.26
C LYS A 480 -24.36 -8.19 15.43
N ILE A 481 -23.11 -7.79 15.63
CA ILE A 481 -22.75 -6.84 16.68
C ILE A 481 -23.43 -5.50 16.41
N VAL A 482 -24.17 -4.99 17.40
CA VAL A 482 -24.80 -3.66 17.38
C VAL A 482 -23.91 -2.64 18.09
N LYS A 483 -23.47 -2.96 19.30
CA LYS A 483 -22.80 -2.02 20.21
C LYS A 483 -21.79 -2.73 21.13
N VAL A 484 -20.64 -2.10 21.37
CA VAL A 484 -19.70 -2.52 22.43
C VAL A 484 -20.21 -2.02 23.79
N LEU A 485 -20.41 -2.91 24.75
CA LEU A 485 -20.83 -2.59 26.12
C LEU A 485 -19.66 -2.32 27.05
N GLY A 486 -18.60 -3.13 26.93
CA GLY A 486 -17.43 -3.03 27.79
C GLY A 486 -16.25 -3.82 27.27
N SER A 487 -15.05 -3.31 27.49
CA SER A 487 -13.78 -3.98 27.23
C SER A 487 -13.02 -4.10 28.55
N GLY A 488 -12.67 -5.33 28.92
CA GLY A 488 -11.83 -5.66 30.07
C GLY A 488 -10.58 -6.42 29.63
N GLY A 489 -9.61 -6.56 30.53
CA GLY A 489 -8.27 -7.09 30.19
C GLY A 489 -8.22 -8.51 29.62
N PHE A 490 -9.32 -9.27 29.68
CA PHE A 490 -9.45 -10.67 29.23
C PHE A 490 -10.79 -10.96 28.50
N SER A 491 -11.66 -9.96 28.35
CA SER A 491 -13.01 -10.15 27.77
C SER A 491 -13.58 -8.86 27.18
N GLU A 492 -14.26 -8.97 26.05
CA GLU A 492 -15.05 -7.89 25.46
C GLU A 492 -16.53 -8.31 25.42
N THR A 493 -17.44 -7.40 25.76
CA THR A 493 -18.88 -7.66 25.83
C THR A 493 -19.63 -6.73 24.88
N TYR A 494 -20.56 -7.29 24.11
CA TYR A 494 -21.31 -6.62 23.06
C TYR A 494 -22.82 -6.83 23.24
N ILE A 495 -23.64 -5.90 22.73
CA ILE A 495 -25.00 -6.21 22.29
C ILE A 495 -24.90 -6.71 20.85
N ALA A 496 -25.55 -7.83 20.56
CA ALA A 496 -25.70 -8.36 19.21
C ALA A 496 -27.18 -8.67 18.89
N GLU A 497 -27.56 -8.58 17.63
CA GLU A 497 -28.85 -9.06 17.08
C GLU A 497 -28.69 -10.51 16.62
N ASP A 498 -29.59 -11.40 17.02
CA ASP A 498 -29.67 -12.77 16.48
C ASP A 498 -30.47 -12.77 15.17
N THR A 499 -29.76 -12.68 14.04
CA THR A 499 -30.34 -12.53 12.70
C THR A 499 -31.06 -13.77 12.17
N GLN A 500 -31.02 -14.88 12.91
CA GLN A 500 -31.70 -16.13 12.54
C GLN A 500 -32.98 -16.37 13.35
N ARG A 501 -33.34 -15.48 14.29
CA ARG A 501 -34.63 -15.49 14.99
C ARG A 501 -35.56 -14.40 14.47
N PRO A 502 -36.87 -14.66 14.27
CA PRO A 502 -37.83 -13.64 13.85
C PRO A 502 -37.79 -12.41 14.77
N GLY A 503 -37.78 -11.22 14.17
CA GLY A 503 -37.68 -9.95 14.90
C GLY A 503 -36.27 -9.56 15.35
N ASN A 504 -35.23 -10.31 14.99
CA ASN A 504 -33.82 -10.06 15.33
C ASN A 504 -33.59 -9.73 16.83
N PRO A 505 -34.09 -10.54 17.78
CA PRO A 505 -33.99 -10.27 19.20
C PRO A 505 -32.54 -10.06 19.63
N GLN A 506 -32.32 -9.02 20.45
CA GLN A 506 -31.00 -8.68 20.96
C GLN A 506 -30.55 -9.66 22.07
N CYS A 507 -29.24 -9.86 22.16
CA CYS A 507 -28.58 -10.73 23.12
C CYS A 507 -27.24 -10.12 23.55
N VAL A 508 -26.75 -10.52 24.72
CA VAL A 508 -25.41 -10.17 25.19
C VAL A 508 -24.41 -11.19 24.65
N LEU A 509 -23.39 -10.72 23.95
CA LEU A 509 -22.33 -11.56 23.38
C LEU A 509 -21.01 -11.23 24.09
N LYS A 510 -20.46 -12.19 24.84
CA LYS A 510 -19.27 -12.05 25.67
C LYS A 510 -18.12 -12.84 25.04
N GLN A 511 -17.18 -12.14 24.45
CA GLN A 511 -15.93 -12.66 23.93
C GLN A 511 -14.90 -12.83 25.05
N LEU A 512 -14.26 -13.98 25.11
CA LEU A 512 -13.18 -14.31 26.03
C LEU A 512 -11.88 -14.46 25.22
N LYS A 513 -10.93 -13.54 25.43
CA LYS A 513 -9.71 -13.45 24.62
C LYS A 513 -8.56 -14.24 25.27
N PRO A 514 -7.96 -15.23 24.59
CA PRO A 514 -6.83 -15.97 25.14
C PRO A 514 -5.64 -15.07 25.45
N ALA A 515 -5.04 -15.21 26.63
CA ALA A 515 -3.85 -14.43 27.01
C ALA A 515 -2.58 -14.84 26.24
N SER A 516 -2.62 -15.99 25.54
CA SER A 516 -1.50 -16.61 24.86
C SER A 516 -1.99 -17.49 23.70
N THR A 517 -1.36 -17.38 22.54
CA THR A 517 -1.62 -18.21 21.34
C THR A 517 -0.81 -19.50 21.32
N LYS A 518 -0.29 -19.96 22.48
CA LYS A 518 0.39 -21.27 22.58
C LYS A 518 -0.67 -22.39 22.53
N PRO A 519 -0.45 -23.50 21.81
CA PRO A 519 -1.44 -24.58 21.70
C PRO A 519 -1.96 -25.12 23.04
N GLU A 520 -1.07 -25.32 24.02
CA GLU A 520 -1.43 -25.77 25.38
C GLU A 520 -2.32 -24.74 26.12
N ALA A 521 -2.03 -23.45 25.94
CA ALA A 521 -2.78 -22.36 26.56
C ALA A 521 -4.18 -22.22 25.97
N LEU A 522 -4.31 -22.38 24.65
CA LEU A 522 -5.59 -22.41 23.93
C LEU A 522 -6.42 -23.65 24.30
N GLN A 523 -5.80 -24.82 24.44
CA GLN A 523 -6.52 -26.03 24.83
C GLN A 523 -7.07 -25.95 26.27
N LEU A 524 -6.32 -25.33 27.19
CA LEU A 524 -6.81 -25.05 28.55
C LEU A 524 -7.97 -24.06 28.54
N ALA A 525 -7.87 -22.97 27.75
CA ALA A 525 -8.93 -21.99 27.60
C ALA A 525 -10.22 -22.62 27.04
N ARG A 526 -10.13 -23.44 25.99
CA ARG A 526 -11.29 -24.14 25.39
C ARG A 526 -12.03 -25.03 26.40
N ARG A 527 -11.31 -25.80 27.21
CA ARG A 527 -11.91 -26.66 28.26
C ARG A 527 -12.66 -25.83 29.30
N LEU A 528 -12.09 -24.71 29.73
CA LEU A 528 -12.67 -23.88 30.78
C LEU A 528 -13.84 -23.01 30.26
N PHE A 529 -13.78 -22.58 29.00
CA PHE A 529 -14.91 -21.97 28.28
C PHE A 529 -16.11 -22.92 28.16
N HIS A 530 -15.90 -24.19 27.77
CA HIS A 530 -16.97 -25.19 27.76
C HIS A 530 -17.54 -25.45 29.17
N SER A 531 -16.72 -25.39 30.21
CA SER A 531 -17.17 -25.51 31.61
C SER A 531 -18.05 -24.32 32.05
N GLU A 532 -17.71 -23.08 31.67
CA GLU A 532 -18.58 -21.90 31.93
C GLU A 532 -19.91 -22.01 31.16
N ALA A 533 -19.88 -22.44 29.89
CA ALA A 533 -21.09 -22.70 29.12
C ALA A 533 -21.98 -23.77 29.78
N GLN A 534 -21.43 -24.92 30.18
CA GLN A 534 -22.18 -25.97 30.89
C GLN A 534 -22.75 -25.50 32.23
N THR A 535 -22.02 -24.62 32.94
CA THR A 535 -22.47 -24.04 34.20
C THR A 535 -23.66 -23.09 33.98
N LEU A 536 -23.58 -22.22 32.97
CA LEU A 536 -24.65 -21.28 32.63
C LEU A 536 -25.88 -21.98 32.04
N GLU A 537 -25.70 -23.02 31.23
CA GLU A 537 -26.81 -23.86 30.72
C GLU A 537 -27.62 -24.46 31.87
N LYS A 538 -26.93 -24.97 32.90
CA LYS A 538 -27.56 -25.55 34.09
C LYS A 538 -28.29 -24.49 34.93
N LEU A 539 -27.68 -23.33 35.12
CA LEU A 539 -28.17 -22.29 36.03
C LEU A 539 -29.18 -21.33 35.42
N GLY A 540 -29.14 -21.10 34.10
CA GLY A 540 -30.04 -20.22 33.35
C GLY A 540 -31.49 -20.73 33.24
N THR A 541 -31.83 -21.78 33.99
CA THR A 541 -33.21 -22.22 34.26
C THR A 541 -33.88 -21.41 35.39
N HIS A 542 -33.13 -20.57 36.09
CA HIS A 542 -33.61 -19.71 37.18
C HIS A 542 -33.85 -18.28 36.70
N ASP A 543 -35.02 -17.71 37.01
CA ASP A 543 -35.48 -16.38 36.57
C ASP A 543 -34.55 -15.19 36.94
N GLN A 544 -33.60 -15.40 37.84
CA GLN A 544 -32.61 -14.40 38.28
C GLN A 544 -31.18 -14.69 37.80
N ILE A 545 -31.02 -15.56 36.80
CA ILE A 545 -29.76 -15.88 36.13
C ILE A 545 -30.00 -15.85 34.61
N PRO A 546 -29.24 -15.09 33.81
CA PRO A 546 -29.49 -15.01 32.36
C PRO A 546 -29.39 -16.37 31.67
N GLN A 547 -30.33 -16.67 30.78
CA GLN A 547 -30.27 -17.89 29.99
C GLN A 547 -29.06 -17.89 29.04
N LEU A 548 -28.36 -19.03 28.92
CA LEU A 548 -27.44 -19.27 27.81
C LEU A 548 -28.25 -19.52 26.53
N LEU A 549 -27.98 -18.75 25.49
CA LEU A 549 -28.67 -18.87 24.18
C LEU A 549 -27.83 -19.67 23.17
N ALA A 550 -26.50 -19.55 23.26
CA ALA A 550 -25.52 -20.32 22.51
C ALA A 550 -24.12 -20.12 23.11
N TYR A 551 -23.18 -20.97 22.71
CA TYR A 551 -21.75 -20.69 22.81
C TYR A 551 -21.06 -21.19 21.55
N PHE A 552 -19.98 -20.53 21.12
CA PHE A 552 -19.22 -20.93 19.93
C PHE A 552 -17.76 -20.47 19.99
N GLU A 553 -16.96 -21.01 19.08
CA GLU A 553 -15.57 -20.62 18.84
C GLU A 553 -15.42 -20.20 17.38
N GLU A 554 -14.78 -19.06 17.13
CA GLU A 554 -14.53 -18.52 15.79
C GLU A 554 -13.17 -17.79 15.81
N ASP A 555 -12.27 -18.10 14.87
CA ASP A 555 -10.89 -17.56 14.81
C ASP A 555 -10.04 -17.76 16.09
N GLU A 556 -10.16 -18.93 16.76
CA GLU A 556 -9.54 -19.25 18.08
C GLU A 556 -10.02 -18.36 19.26
N GLU A 557 -11.05 -17.54 19.04
CA GLU A 557 -11.70 -16.70 20.05
C GLU A 557 -13.00 -17.36 20.53
N PHE A 558 -13.30 -17.23 21.82
CA PHE A 558 -14.40 -17.94 22.48
C PHE A 558 -15.56 -16.98 22.81
N TYR A 559 -16.80 -17.36 22.50
CA TYR A 559 -17.97 -16.49 22.61
C TYR A 559 -19.13 -17.15 23.37
N LEU A 560 -19.57 -16.55 24.48
CA LEU A 560 -20.82 -16.87 25.15
C LEU A 560 -21.92 -15.93 24.64
N VAL A 561 -23.09 -16.47 24.33
CA VAL A 561 -24.28 -15.69 23.97
C VAL A 561 -25.34 -15.90 25.03
N GLN A 562 -25.74 -14.81 25.69
CA GLN A 562 -26.63 -14.79 26.84
C GLN A 562 -27.87 -13.93 26.56
N GLU A 563 -28.93 -14.19 27.29
CA GLU A 563 -30.09 -13.30 27.39
C GLU A 563 -29.67 -11.87 27.74
N GLN A 564 -30.29 -10.88 27.10
CA GLN A 564 -30.11 -9.48 27.45
C GLN A 564 -31.12 -9.06 28.53
N ILE A 565 -30.62 -8.85 29.74
CA ILE A 565 -31.42 -8.32 30.84
C ILE A 565 -31.63 -6.82 30.64
N ILE A 566 -32.87 -6.43 30.35
CA ILE A 566 -33.26 -5.01 30.28
C ILE A 566 -33.39 -4.49 31.71
N GLY A 567 -32.47 -3.62 32.10
CA GLY A 567 -32.29 -3.17 33.47
C GLY A 567 -31.14 -2.19 33.63
N HIS A 568 -30.70 -2.01 34.87
CA HIS A 568 -29.52 -1.21 35.20
C HIS A 568 -28.70 -1.90 36.30
N PRO A 569 -27.36 -1.78 36.29
CA PRO A 569 -26.51 -2.43 37.29
C PRO A 569 -26.63 -1.74 38.67
N LEU A 570 -26.63 -2.54 39.73
CA LEU A 570 -26.87 -2.13 41.12
C LEU A 570 -25.84 -1.09 41.63
N ASN A 571 -24.67 -0.98 41.00
CA ASN A 571 -23.70 0.09 41.30
C ASN A 571 -24.21 1.50 40.97
N GLN A 572 -25.25 1.64 40.14
CA GLN A 572 -25.93 2.92 39.88
C GLN A 572 -26.91 3.29 41.01
N GLU A 573 -27.49 2.30 41.69
CA GLU A 573 -28.31 2.49 42.90
C GLU A 573 -27.45 2.74 44.15
N LEU A 574 -26.25 2.14 44.19
CA LEU A 574 -25.29 2.20 45.30
C LEU A 574 -24.00 3.00 44.99
N PRO A 575 -24.08 4.27 44.53
CA PRO A 575 -22.89 5.07 44.26
C PRO A 575 -22.14 5.41 45.57
N PRO A 576 -20.84 5.74 45.49
CA PRO A 576 -20.07 6.23 46.65
C PRO A 576 -20.75 7.39 47.38
N GLY A 577 -20.78 7.34 48.71
CA GLY A 577 -21.37 8.36 49.57
C GLY A 577 -22.90 8.28 49.75
N ARG A 578 -23.61 7.42 49.00
CA ARG A 578 -25.06 7.23 49.15
C ARG A 578 -25.38 5.94 49.91
N ALA A 579 -25.94 6.09 51.10
CA ALA A 579 -26.61 5.00 51.82
C ALA A 579 -28.07 4.87 51.37
N ILE A 580 -28.61 3.66 51.44
CA ILE A 580 -30.05 3.37 51.34
C ILE A 580 -30.58 2.87 52.69
N ASP A 581 -31.89 2.80 52.85
CA ASP A 581 -32.53 2.38 54.09
C ASP A 581 -32.37 0.86 54.38
N GLU A 582 -32.68 0.49 55.63
CA GLU A 582 -32.59 -0.87 56.13
C GLU A 582 -33.52 -1.83 55.37
N ILE A 583 -34.75 -1.43 55.06
CA ILE A 583 -35.75 -2.28 54.38
C ILE A 583 -35.31 -2.56 52.93
N ALA A 584 -34.83 -1.54 52.21
CA ALA A 584 -34.28 -1.69 50.87
C ALA A 584 -33.01 -2.57 50.87
N THR A 585 -32.16 -2.45 51.90
CA THR A 585 -30.98 -3.33 52.07
C THR A 585 -31.39 -4.78 52.30
N ILE A 586 -32.32 -5.05 53.22
CA ILE A 586 -32.82 -6.40 53.53
C ILE A 586 -33.36 -7.07 52.26
N LYS A 587 -34.13 -6.33 51.44
CA LYS A 587 -34.62 -6.82 50.15
C LYS A 587 -33.48 -7.22 49.21
N ILE A 588 -32.43 -6.41 49.07
CA ILE A 588 -31.26 -6.73 48.22
C ILE A 588 -30.54 -7.98 48.73
N VAL A 589 -30.27 -8.07 50.03
CA VAL A 589 -29.54 -9.21 50.63
C VAL A 589 -30.38 -10.50 50.50
N ARG A 590 -31.69 -10.44 50.78
CA ARG A 590 -32.62 -11.56 50.60
C ARG A 590 -32.65 -12.08 49.17
N ASP A 591 -32.85 -11.20 48.20
CA ASP A 591 -33.00 -11.55 46.78
C ASP A 591 -31.71 -12.22 46.23
N LEU A 592 -30.55 -11.74 46.69
CA LEU A 592 -29.25 -12.36 46.39
C LEU A 592 -29.06 -13.71 47.11
N LEU A 593 -29.45 -13.85 48.38
CA LEU A 593 -29.34 -15.12 49.13
C LEU A 593 -30.30 -16.19 48.61
N GLN A 594 -31.51 -15.82 48.17
CA GLN A 594 -32.45 -16.71 47.50
C GLN A 594 -31.85 -17.22 46.18
N THR A 595 -31.32 -16.33 45.34
CA THR A 595 -30.59 -16.72 44.11
C THR A 595 -29.38 -17.60 44.41
N LEU A 596 -28.57 -17.27 45.42
CA LEU A 596 -27.41 -18.08 45.80
C LEU A 596 -27.78 -19.46 46.35
N THR A 597 -28.91 -19.60 47.04
CA THR A 597 -29.39 -20.90 47.52
C THR A 597 -29.62 -21.85 46.35
N PHE A 598 -30.15 -21.36 45.23
CA PHE A 598 -30.25 -22.14 43.98
C PHE A 598 -28.87 -22.44 43.37
N VAL A 599 -27.96 -21.46 43.30
CA VAL A 599 -26.61 -21.63 42.73
C VAL A 599 -25.79 -22.68 43.53
N HIS A 600 -25.78 -22.58 44.85
CA HIS A 600 -25.04 -23.47 45.75
C HIS A 600 -25.64 -24.88 45.77
N LYS A 601 -26.97 -25.03 45.72
CA LYS A 601 -27.65 -26.33 45.54
C LYS A 601 -27.24 -27.04 44.24
N ASN A 602 -26.83 -26.29 43.23
CA ASN A 602 -26.33 -26.81 41.96
C ASN A 602 -24.81 -27.11 41.97
N ASN A 603 -24.13 -27.01 43.11
CA ASN A 603 -22.69 -27.16 43.31
C ASN A 603 -21.82 -26.14 42.58
N VAL A 604 -22.30 -24.89 42.48
CA VAL A 604 -21.58 -23.77 41.85
C VAL A 604 -21.25 -22.71 42.89
N ILE A 605 -20.13 -22.01 42.72
CA ILE A 605 -19.74 -20.81 43.49
C ILE A 605 -19.57 -19.67 42.49
N HIS A 606 -20.17 -18.50 42.73
CA HIS A 606 -20.19 -17.39 41.78
C HIS A 606 -18.83 -16.65 41.68
N ARG A 607 -18.16 -16.44 42.83
CA ARG A 607 -16.79 -15.89 42.98
C ARG A 607 -16.57 -14.43 42.58
N ASP A 608 -17.49 -13.75 41.89
CA ASP A 608 -17.35 -12.32 41.54
C ASP A 608 -18.63 -11.51 41.79
N ILE A 609 -19.29 -11.75 42.93
CA ILE A 609 -20.47 -10.98 43.35
C ILE A 609 -20.04 -9.57 43.75
N LYS A 610 -20.68 -8.56 43.14
CA LYS A 610 -20.47 -7.13 43.38
C LYS A 610 -21.56 -6.32 42.70
N PRO A 611 -21.81 -5.04 43.07
CA PRO A 611 -22.90 -4.25 42.50
C PRO A 611 -22.82 -4.03 40.98
N SER A 612 -21.66 -4.17 40.32
CA SER A 612 -21.57 -4.08 38.85
C SER A 612 -21.98 -5.37 38.12
N ASN A 613 -22.10 -6.49 38.83
CA ASN A 613 -22.44 -7.82 38.29
C ASN A 613 -23.85 -8.26 38.74
N ILE A 614 -24.66 -7.30 39.18
CA ILE A 614 -26.04 -7.50 39.60
C ILE A 614 -26.85 -6.47 38.84
N ILE A 615 -27.83 -6.90 38.03
CA ILE A 615 -28.71 -6.01 37.27
C ILE A 615 -30.08 -6.00 37.93
N ARG A 616 -30.62 -4.82 38.26
CA ARG A 616 -32.04 -4.70 38.58
C ARG A 616 -32.84 -4.66 37.29
N ARG A 617 -33.62 -5.72 37.06
CA ARG A 617 -34.48 -5.90 35.88
C ARG A 617 -35.65 -4.93 35.91
N HIS A 618 -35.93 -4.24 34.80
CA HIS A 618 -36.95 -3.19 34.74
C HIS A 618 -38.39 -3.72 34.75
N SER A 619 -38.64 -4.94 34.30
CA SER A 619 -40.00 -5.49 34.17
C SER A 619 -40.67 -5.81 35.52
N ASP A 620 -39.89 -6.20 36.53
CA ASP A 620 -40.40 -6.67 37.82
C ASP A 620 -39.56 -6.25 39.04
N GLY A 621 -38.43 -5.55 38.83
CA GLY A 621 -37.60 -5.01 39.90
C GLY A 621 -36.67 -6.02 40.60
N LYS A 622 -36.66 -7.30 40.19
CA LYS A 622 -35.77 -8.33 40.74
C LYS A 622 -34.31 -8.08 40.38
N LEU A 623 -33.41 -8.57 41.23
CA LEU A 623 -31.97 -8.61 40.94
C LEU A 623 -31.64 -9.86 40.14
N VAL A 624 -30.93 -9.67 39.02
CA VAL A 624 -30.41 -10.73 38.16
C VAL A 624 -28.88 -10.78 38.31
N LEU A 625 -28.36 -11.95 38.67
CA LEU A 625 -26.93 -12.16 38.91
C LEU A 625 -26.24 -12.55 37.60
N ILE A 626 -25.21 -11.80 37.22
CA ILE A 626 -24.47 -11.99 35.96
C ILE A 626 -22.98 -12.27 36.20
N ASP A 627 -22.30 -12.79 35.17
CA ASP A 627 -20.84 -12.94 35.15
C ASP A 627 -20.24 -13.99 36.13
N PHE A 628 -20.77 -15.22 36.07
CA PHE A 628 -20.28 -16.40 36.80
C PHE A 628 -18.78 -16.66 36.55
N GLY A 629 -17.94 -16.49 37.57
CA GLY A 629 -16.51 -16.24 37.43
C GLY A 629 -15.59 -17.41 37.03
N ALA A 630 -16.10 -18.50 36.45
CA ALA A 630 -15.35 -19.75 36.23
C ALA A 630 -14.09 -19.58 35.36
N VAL A 631 -14.14 -18.81 34.26
CA VAL A 631 -12.99 -18.60 33.36
C VAL A 631 -11.89 -17.67 33.93
N LYS A 632 -12.13 -16.95 35.04
CA LYS A 632 -11.12 -16.04 35.62
C LYS A 632 -9.89 -16.77 36.20
N GLU A 633 -9.96 -18.07 36.45
CA GLU A 633 -8.80 -18.88 36.85
C GLU A 633 -7.76 -19.07 35.71
N VAL A 634 -8.17 -19.03 34.43
CA VAL A 634 -7.29 -19.35 33.28
C VAL A 634 -6.11 -18.37 33.21
N SER A 635 -6.42 -17.07 33.29
CA SER A 635 -5.48 -16.00 32.99
C SER A 635 -4.39 -15.84 34.05
N ILE A 636 -4.65 -16.23 35.30
CA ILE A 636 -3.71 -16.09 36.42
C ILE A 636 -2.83 -17.34 36.55
N LYS A 637 -3.38 -18.56 36.39
CA LYS A 637 -2.57 -19.79 36.35
C LYS A 637 -1.57 -19.82 35.19
N GLN A 638 -1.83 -19.09 34.10
CA GLN A 638 -0.87 -18.88 33.00
C GLN A 638 0.20 -17.80 33.29
N LEU A 639 -0.02 -16.91 34.27
CA LEU A 639 0.96 -15.93 34.73
C LEU A 639 1.90 -16.53 35.80
N ASP A 640 1.34 -17.24 36.79
CA ASP A 640 2.11 -17.87 37.87
C ASP A 640 3.08 -18.96 37.37
N ALA A 641 2.79 -19.57 36.21
CA ALA A 641 3.66 -20.56 35.58
C ALA A 641 4.97 -19.97 35.02
N GLN A 642 5.18 -18.64 35.02
CA GLN A 642 6.32 -18.02 34.35
C GLN A 642 7.33 -17.25 35.21
N GLU A 643 7.08 -17.00 36.50
CA GLU A 643 8.12 -16.60 37.47
C GLU A 643 7.58 -16.64 38.91
N GLN A 644 8.35 -17.24 39.84
CA GLN A 644 8.03 -17.25 41.28
C GLN A 644 8.16 -15.84 41.87
N THR A 645 7.08 -15.05 41.82
CA THR A 645 6.97 -13.78 42.55
C THR A 645 5.95 -13.94 43.67
N PRO A 646 6.25 -13.55 44.92
CA PRO A 646 5.36 -13.78 46.07
C PRO A 646 4.18 -12.82 46.14
N PHE A 647 3.91 -12.06 45.08
CA PHE A 647 2.74 -11.20 44.93
C PHE A 647 1.74 -11.86 43.99
N THR A 648 1.09 -12.91 44.49
CA THR A 648 -0.09 -13.51 43.84
C THR A 648 -1.09 -12.40 43.54
N ILE A 649 -1.45 -12.22 42.27
CA ILE A 649 -2.51 -11.30 41.87
C ILE A 649 -3.82 -11.89 42.41
N GLY A 650 -4.25 -11.42 43.58
CA GLY A 650 -5.34 -12.02 44.35
C GLY A 650 -6.60 -12.20 43.52
N ILE A 651 -7.15 -13.42 43.54
CA ILE A 651 -8.36 -13.79 42.79
C ILE A 651 -9.56 -13.08 43.42
N GLY A 652 -9.89 -11.89 42.92
CA GLY A 652 -11.02 -11.15 43.47
C GLY A 652 -11.20 -9.72 43.00
N THR A 653 -12.46 -9.26 43.01
CA THR A 653 -12.73 -7.82 43.03
C THR A 653 -12.34 -7.27 44.40
N GLN A 654 -11.21 -6.55 44.44
CA GLN A 654 -10.60 -5.97 45.63
C GLN A 654 -11.62 -5.21 46.51
N GLY A 655 -11.96 -5.80 47.66
CA GLY A 655 -12.94 -5.32 48.63
C GLY A 655 -14.20 -6.20 48.78
N TYR A 656 -14.61 -6.92 47.72
CA TYR A 656 -15.75 -7.87 47.77
C TYR A 656 -15.30 -9.32 47.87
N ALA A 657 -14.09 -9.64 47.39
CA ALA A 657 -13.53 -10.98 47.52
C ALA A 657 -12.84 -11.18 48.88
N PRO A 658 -13.15 -12.26 49.61
CA PRO A 658 -12.49 -12.59 50.88
C PRO A 658 -11.11 -13.24 50.68
N SER A 659 -10.37 -13.40 51.78
CA SER A 659 -8.98 -13.87 51.77
C SER A 659 -8.84 -15.29 51.21
N GLU A 660 -9.70 -16.24 51.60
CA GLU A 660 -9.63 -17.63 51.13
C GLU A 660 -9.86 -17.76 49.61
N GLN A 661 -10.74 -16.91 49.05
CA GLN A 661 -10.92 -16.81 47.60
C GLN A 661 -9.68 -16.23 46.92
N CYS A 662 -9.07 -15.19 47.49
CA CYS A 662 -7.86 -14.59 46.94
C CYS A 662 -6.68 -15.58 46.88
N PHE A 663 -6.63 -16.56 47.80
CA PHE A 663 -5.71 -17.71 47.80
C PHE A 663 -6.18 -18.90 46.93
N GLY A 664 -7.23 -18.73 46.11
CA GLY A 664 -7.71 -19.75 45.18
C GLY A 664 -8.48 -20.91 45.83
N ARG A 665 -9.01 -20.72 47.05
CA ARG A 665 -9.81 -21.71 47.79
C ARG A 665 -11.20 -21.15 48.14
N PRO A 666 -12.04 -20.82 47.14
CA PRO A 666 -13.39 -20.33 47.39
C PRO A 666 -14.28 -21.41 48.01
N HIS A 667 -15.13 -21.00 48.93
CA HIS A 667 -16.19 -21.79 49.55
C HIS A 667 -17.56 -21.14 49.25
N TYR A 668 -18.68 -21.83 49.55
CA TYR A 668 -20.01 -21.21 49.49
C TYR A 668 -20.10 -19.96 50.39
N SER A 669 -19.42 -19.98 51.54
CA SER A 669 -19.28 -18.84 52.45
C SER A 669 -18.43 -17.68 51.90
N SER A 670 -17.74 -17.85 50.76
CA SER A 670 -17.08 -16.74 50.05
C SER A 670 -18.08 -15.89 49.26
N ASP A 671 -19.10 -16.49 48.66
CA ASP A 671 -20.20 -15.75 48.02
C ASP A 671 -21.06 -15.03 49.07
N ILE A 672 -21.31 -15.67 50.22
CA ILE A 672 -22.05 -15.08 51.35
C ILE A 672 -21.33 -13.83 51.87
N TYR A 673 -20.00 -13.89 52.03
CA TYR A 673 -19.19 -12.71 52.37
C TYR A 673 -19.40 -11.58 51.36
N ALA A 674 -19.35 -11.88 50.06
CA ALA A 674 -19.52 -10.86 49.03
C ALA A 674 -20.92 -10.22 49.05
N VAL A 675 -21.99 -10.98 49.34
CA VAL A 675 -23.34 -10.43 49.56
C VAL A 675 -23.40 -9.58 50.84
N GLY A 676 -22.76 -10.01 51.93
CA GLY A 676 -22.63 -9.23 53.15
C GLY A 676 -21.96 -7.87 52.89
N MET A 677 -20.89 -7.85 52.09
CA MET A 677 -20.22 -6.62 51.65
C MET A 677 -21.09 -5.73 50.75
N VAL A 678 -22.00 -6.29 49.94
CA VAL A 678 -23.01 -5.52 49.21
C VAL A 678 -24.02 -4.88 50.18
N GLY A 679 -24.50 -5.63 51.18
CA GLY A 679 -25.41 -5.11 52.22
C GLY A 679 -24.76 -3.99 53.07
N ILE A 680 -23.51 -4.17 53.48
CA ILE A 680 -22.74 -3.15 54.20
C ILE A 680 -22.51 -1.91 53.33
N LYS A 681 -22.16 -2.08 52.04
CA LYS A 681 -22.05 -0.97 51.09
C LYS A 681 -23.37 -0.20 50.98
N ALA A 682 -24.50 -0.90 50.92
CA ALA A 682 -25.82 -0.31 50.84
C ALA A 682 -26.17 0.54 52.08
N LEU A 683 -25.91 0.05 53.29
CA LEU A 683 -26.19 0.78 54.54
C LEU A 683 -25.22 1.95 54.80
N THR A 684 -23.95 1.82 54.43
CA THR A 684 -22.91 2.81 54.76
C THR A 684 -22.71 3.85 53.67
N GLY A 685 -22.94 3.51 52.40
CA GLY A 685 -22.47 4.28 51.25
C GLY A 685 -20.94 4.28 51.06
N VAL A 686 -20.16 3.70 51.97
CA VAL A 686 -18.68 3.66 51.98
C VAL A 686 -18.19 2.52 51.10
N ALA A 687 -17.14 2.73 50.30
CA ALA A 687 -16.60 1.64 49.47
C ALA A 687 -15.94 0.55 50.33
N PRO A 688 -16.03 -0.75 50.00
CA PRO A 688 -15.45 -1.82 50.80
C PRO A 688 -13.96 -1.70 51.17
N ARG A 689 -13.19 -0.93 50.39
CA ARG A 689 -11.75 -0.66 50.62
C ARG A 689 -11.49 0.46 51.63
N GLU A 690 -12.48 1.30 51.88
CA GLU A 690 -12.42 2.46 52.78
C GLU A 690 -12.89 2.09 54.20
N LEU A 691 -13.50 0.91 54.37
CA LEU A 691 -13.87 0.36 55.66
C LEU A 691 -12.61 -0.02 56.45
N GLY A 692 -12.49 0.52 57.66
CA GLY A 692 -11.41 0.15 58.58
C GLY A 692 -11.53 -1.30 59.03
N ARG A 693 -10.40 -1.89 59.44
CA ARG A 693 -10.35 -3.19 60.11
C ARG A 693 -9.93 -3.03 61.58
N ASP A 694 -10.27 -4.00 62.41
CA ASP A 694 -9.83 -4.05 63.81
C ASP A 694 -8.49 -4.79 63.99
N GLY A 695 -8.07 -4.99 65.25
CA GLY A 695 -6.81 -5.68 65.56
C GLY A 695 -6.81 -7.19 65.27
N TYR A 696 -7.98 -7.78 65.01
CA TYR A 696 -8.18 -9.17 64.62
C TYR A 696 -8.39 -9.33 63.10
N GLY A 697 -8.45 -8.22 62.36
CA GLY A 697 -8.70 -8.18 60.93
C GLY A 697 -10.17 -7.98 60.55
N GLU A 698 -11.08 -7.90 61.50
CA GLU A 698 -12.52 -7.83 61.26
C GLU A 698 -12.97 -6.44 60.80
N ILE A 699 -14.03 -6.37 59.99
CA ILE A 699 -14.45 -5.13 59.32
C ILE A 699 -15.25 -4.22 60.27
N LYS A 700 -14.70 -3.05 60.59
CA LYS A 700 -15.34 -2.00 61.39
C LYS A 700 -16.28 -1.15 60.54
N TRP A 701 -17.41 -1.72 60.15
CA TRP A 701 -18.42 -1.02 59.34
C TRP A 701 -19.50 -0.30 60.16
N SER A 702 -19.79 -0.75 61.38
CA SER A 702 -20.82 -0.17 62.26
C SER A 702 -20.51 1.27 62.72
N ASP A 703 -19.23 1.65 62.73
CA ASP A 703 -18.76 2.98 63.10
C ASP A 703 -18.40 3.85 61.86
N ALA A 704 -18.48 3.31 60.64
CA ALA A 704 -17.96 3.89 59.38
C ALA A 704 -18.65 5.18 58.88
N TYR A 705 -19.56 5.75 59.67
CA TYR A 705 -20.22 7.03 59.39
C TYR A 705 -20.28 7.91 60.66
N GLY A 706 -19.16 8.03 61.38
CA GLY A 706 -19.02 8.94 62.54
C GLY A 706 -20.04 8.66 63.65
N GLY A 707 -20.38 7.39 63.89
CA GLY A 707 -21.38 6.96 64.88
C GLY A 707 -22.85 7.10 64.47
N LYS A 708 -23.19 7.82 63.38
CA LYS A 708 -24.59 8.04 62.94
C LYS A 708 -25.29 6.81 62.36
N LEU A 709 -24.57 5.72 62.06
CA LEU A 709 -25.17 4.50 61.52
C LEU A 709 -25.92 3.68 62.60
N ARG A 710 -25.41 3.67 63.84
CA ARG A 710 -25.96 2.89 64.96
C ARG A 710 -27.39 3.27 65.35
N SER A 711 -27.89 4.44 64.97
CA SER A 711 -29.27 4.88 65.23
C SER A 711 -30.25 4.60 64.07
N LYS A 712 -29.79 3.94 62.99
CA LYS A 712 -30.57 3.70 61.76
C LYS A 712 -30.61 2.24 61.28
N VAL A 713 -29.92 1.33 61.96
CA VAL A 713 -29.86 -0.09 61.61
C VAL A 713 -30.18 -0.92 62.84
N SER A 714 -31.05 -1.93 62.70
CA SER A 714 -31.38 -2.84 63.78
C SER A 714 -30.15 -3.63 64.27
N ASN A 715 -30.13 -3.93 65.57
CA ASN A 715 -29.10 -4.79 66.17
C ASN A 715 -29.08 -6.21 65.57
N SER A 716 -30.20 -6.68 65.01
CA SER A 716 -30.32 -8.00 64.39
C SER A 716 -29.68 -8.02 63.00
N LEU A 717 -30.05 -7.10 62.10
CA LEU A 717 -29.41 -7.02 60.79
C LEU A 717 -27.90 -6.74 60.90
N ALA A 718 -27.50 -5.90 61.86
CA ALA A 718 -26.09 -5.65 62.13
C ALA A 718 -25.32 -6.92 62.55
N LYS A 719 -25.94 -7.83 63.32
CA LYS A 719 -25.35 -9.13 63.66
C LYS A 719 -25.26 -10.04 62.44
N ILE A 720 -26.34 -10.15 61.65
CA ILE A 720 -26.39 -11.00 60.46
C ILE A 720 -25.31 -10.58 59.46
N LEU A 721 -25.28 -9.31 59.06
CA LEU A 721 -24.27 -8.79 58.12
C LEU A 721 -22.85 -8.94 58.66
N SER A 722 -22.64 -8.76 59.97
CA SER A 722 -21.32 -8.99 60.57
C SER A 722 -20.90 -10.47 60.53
N LYS A 723 -21.80 -11.41 60.84
CA LYS A 723 -21.53 -12.86 60.70
C LYS A 723 -21.29 -13.27 59.24
N MET A 724 -21.94 -12.61 58.28
CA MET A 724 -21.67 -12.85 56.85
C MET A 724 -20.24 -12.47 56.44
N VAL A 725 -19.63 -11.44 57.05
CA VAL A 725 -18.34 -10.86 56.60
C VAL A 725 -17.13 -11.14 57.51
N LEU A 726 -17.23 -12.09 58.44
CA LEU A 726 -16.11 -12.50 59.30
C LEU A 726 -14.88 -12.90 58.47
N ASP A 727 -13.65 -12.62 58.91
CA ASP A 727 -12.46 -12.97 58.14
C ASP A 727 -12.29 -14.51 58.07
N ASP A 728 -12.50 -15.22 59.18
CA ASP A 728 -12.54 -16.69 59.21
C ASP A 728 -13.84 -17.25 58.57
N PHE A 729 -13.69 -17.80 57.37
CA PHE A 729 -14.77 -18.42 56.59
C PHE A 729 -15.49 -19.59 57.30
N LYS A 730 -14.91 -20.18 58.35
CA LYS A 730 -15.54 -21.24 59.17
C LYS A 730 -16.54 -20.69 60.20
N GLN A 731 -16.45 -19.41 60.53
CA GLN A 731 -17.31 -18.74 61.51
C GLN A 731 -18.50 -18.02 60.85
N ARG A 732 -18.41 -17.79 59.53
CA ARG A 732 -19.54 -17.35 58.70
C ARG A 732 -20.65 -18.41 58.64
N TYR A 733 -21.82 -18.04 58.14
CA TYR A 733 -22.82 -18.99 57.66
C TYR A 733 -22.19 -19.94 56.63
N GLN A 734 -22.47 -21.23 56.72
CA GLN A 734 -21.88 -22.27 55.87
C GLN A 734 -22.70 -22.55 54.60
N SER A 735 -23.94 -22.06 54.53
CA SER A 735 -24.78 -22.09 53.33
C SER A 735 -25.58 -20.79 53.17
N ALA A 736 -25.94 -20.44 51.93
CA ALA A 736 -26.79 -19.28 51.66
C ALA A 736 -28.18 -19.41 52.29
N LEU A 737 -28.68 -20.65 52.46
CA LEU A 737 -29.94 -20.95 53.14
C LEU A 737 -29.88 -20.60 54.64
N GLU A 738 -28.81 -20.97 55.35
CA GLU A 738 -28.61 -20.63 56.78
C GLU A 738 -28.61 -19.10 57.01
N ALA A 739 -28.02 -18.33 56.08
CA ALA A 739 -28.05 -16.87 56.13
C ALA A 739 -29.42 -16.28 55.76
N LEU A 740 -30.18 -16.95 54.89
CA LEU A 740 -31.51 -16.54 54.48
C LEU A 740 -32.53 -16.77 55.60
N GLU A 741 -32.50 -17.94 56.24
CA GLU A 741 -33.38 -18.31 57.35
C GLU A 741 -33.24 -17.33 58.54
N ASP A 742 -32.02 -16.94 58.90
CA ASP A 742 -31.75 -15.95 59.96
C ASP A 742 -32.25 -14.53 59.57
N LEU A 743 -32.20 -14.18 58.27
CA LEU A 743 -32.72 -12.92 57.74
C LEU A 743 -34.26 -12.89 57.63
N GLU A 744 -34.89 -14.03 57.35
CA GLU A 744 -36.36 -14.16 57.27
C GLU A 744 -36.99 -14.24 58.66
N ALA A 745 -36.39 -14.99 59.60
CA ALA A 745 -36.81 -15.03 61.00
C ALA A 745 -36.82 -13.64 61.66
N PHE A 746 -35.93 -12.74 61.24
CA PHE A 746 -35.92 -11.35 61.68
C PHE A 746 -37.07 -10.50 61.09
N ASP A 747 -37.38 -10.66 59.79
CA ASP A 747 -38.42 -9.86 59.12
C ASP A 747 -39.83 -10.27 59.59
N ASP A 748 -40.06 -11.55 59.89
CA ASP A 748 -41.33 -12.02 60.48
C ASP A 748 -41.58 -11.45 61.89
N VAL A 749 -40.52 -11.26 62.69
CA VAL A 749 -40.61 -10.60 64.01
C VAL A 749 -40.97 -9.11 63.89
N ILE A 750 -40.51 -8.42 62.83
CA ILE A 750 -40.91 -7.03 62.56
C ILE A 750 -42.37 -6.96 62.06
N ASN A 751 -42.74 -7.81 61.10
CA ASN A 751 -44.06 -7.78 60.48
C ASN A 751 -45.18 -8.23 61.44
N SER A 752 -44.89 -9.10 62.41
CA SER A 752 -45.84 -9.52 63.43
C SER A 752 -46.13 -8.45 64.50
N GLN A 753 -45.19 -7.55 64.80
CA GLN A 753 -45.41 -6.45 65.75
C GLN A 753 -46.27 -5.31 65.20
N SER A 754 -46.48 -5.23 63.88
CA SER A 754 -47.24 -4.15 63.23
C SER A 754 -48.76 -4.42 63.10
N ARG A 755 -49.30 -5.49 63.71
CA ARG A 755 -50.72 -5.89 63.58
C ARG A 755 -51.52 -5.86 64.90
N TYR A 756 -51.70 -4.68 65.49
CA TYR A 756 -52.81 -4.40 66.42
C TYR A 756 -53.38 -3.00 66.18
N PRO A 757 -54.72 -2.80 66.22
CA PRO A 757 -55.33 -1.51 65.91
C PRO A 757 -55.30 -0.58 67.12
N ILE A 758 -54.67 0.59 66.98
CA ILE A 758 -54.79 1.67 67.97
C ILE A 758 -56.06 2.48 67.66
N LEU A 759 -56.90 2.61 68.68
CA LEU A 759 -58.13 3.41 68.69
C LEU A 759 -57.82 4.90 68.50
N ARG A 760 -58.82 5.66 68.01
CA ARG A 760 -58.78 7.13 67.95
C ARG A 760 -58.42 7.73 69.31
N ASP A 761 -57.68 8.84 69.27
CA ASP A 761 -58.01 9.99 70.12
C ASP A 761 -57.99 11.27 69.26
N ASP A 762 -58.96 12.14 69.48
CA ASP A 762 -59.20 13.36 68.70
C ASP A 762 -58.66 14.57 69.46
N SER A 763 -57.51 15.13 69.03
CA SER A 763 -57.14 16.50 69.41
C SER A 763 -56.17 17.17 68.45
N LEU A 764 -56.35 18.49 68.28
CA LEU A 764 -55.56 19.45 67.47
C LEU A 764 -55.98 19.65 66.01
N THR A 765 -57.25 20.03 65.83
CA THR A 765 -57.65 20.97 64.77
C THR A 765 -57.12 22.40 65.06
N ASN A 766 -57.09 23.22 64.00
CA ASN A 766 -56.84 24.67 63.98
C ASN A 766 -55.38 25.16 64.13
N THR A 767 -54.71 25.35 62.99
CA THR A 767 -54.39 26.72 62.53
C THR A 767 -54.37 26.84 61.00
N LEU A 768 -55.41 27.50 60.48
CA LEU A 768 -55.44 28.41 59.33
C LEU A 768 -55.01 27.93 57.93
N GLU A 769 -56.02 27.85 57.07
CA GLU A 769 -55.93 27.85 55.61
C GLU A 769 -55.53 29.23 55.01
N GLN A 770 -55.27 29.18 53.70
CA GLN A 770 -55.36 30.24 52.67
C GLN A 770 -54.03 30.90 52.23
N VAL A 771 -53.66 30.67 50.96
CA VAL A 771 -53.82 31.65 49.87
C VAL A 771 -53.64 30.95 48.50
N ASN A 772 -54.71 30.99 47.70
CA ASN A 772 -54.86 31.04 46.23
C ASN A 772 -54.09 30.12 45.25
N ALA A 773 -54.87 29.62 44.30
CA ALA A 773 -54.44 29.02 43.03
C ALA A 773 -54.49 30.10 41.88
N PRO A 774 -54.65 29.76 40.58
CA PRO A 774 -53.54 29.92 39.62
C PRO A 774 -53.84 30.89 38.47
N THR A 775 -52.81 31.22 37.66
CA THR A 775 -52.98 31.93 36.38
C THR A 775 -52.34 31.18 35.21
N LYS A 776 -53.06 31.21 34.07
CA LYS A 776 -52.76 30.50 32.83
C LYS A 776 -52.48 31.52 31.71
N SER A 777 -51.52 31.21 30.84
CA SER A 777 -51.44 31.55 29.40
C SER A 777 -51.84 32.94 28.87
N CYS A 778 -50.97 33.53 28.04
CA CYS A 778 -51.35 34.21 26.80
C CYS A 778 -50.36 33.88 25.66
N SER A 779 -50.90 33.67 24.46
CA SER A 779 -50.26 33.61 23.14
C SER A 779 -49.96 35.05 22.62
N GLU A 780 -49.31 35.33 21.48
CA GLU A 780 -49.50 34.90 20.07
C GLU A 780 -48.19 35.13 19.24
N SER A 781 -47.89 34.30 18.21
CA SER A 781 -47.96 34.55 16.74
C SER A 781 -47.08 35.69 16.18
N SER A 782 -46.49 35.69 14.97
CA SER A 782 -46.60 34.90 13.72
C SER A 782 -45.19 34.91 13.01
N SER A 783 -44.86 34.29 11.86
CA SER A 783 -45.59 34.12 10.59
C SER A 783 -44.99 33.06 9.63
N GLU A 784 -45.85 32.58 8.72
CA GLU A 784 -45.62 31.84 7.46
C GLU A 784 -44.92 32.72 6.38
N THR A 785 -44.55 32.35 5.13
CA THR A 785 -44.57 31.16 4.20
C THR A 785 -43.49 31.42 3.09
N PRO A 786 -43.26 30.62 2.01
CA PRO A 786 -43.87 29.34 1.56
C PRO A 786 -42.89 28.16 1.31
#